data_AF-A0AA41NIF8-F1
#
_entry.id   AF-A0AA41NIF8-F1
#
_cell.length_a   1.000
_cell.length_b   1.000
_cell.length_c   1.000
_cell.angle_alpha   90.00
_cell.angle_beta   90.00
_cell.angle_gamma   90.00
#
_symmetry.space_group_name_H-M   'P 1'
#
loop_
_entity.id
_entity.type
_entity.pdbx_description
1 polymer ?
#
loop_
_entity_poly.entity_id
_entity_poly.type
_entity_poly.pdbx_seq_one_letter_code
_entity_poly.pdbx_strand_id
1 'polypeptide(L)'
;VECNRTRQAACGEKCIPVTWLCNGEQECADGIDEQCDLTVTACPDHKVQCPGKSQCLDAGELCDLHRDCADGSDKAHCPQSHCPAGQWQCQNKVCVMDSWRCDGIDQCGDYSDEHICGEPCFLPSSCPEGMVGCDEGRCIPETLMCDGEADCADGTDEPTTCGKNCSLVNGGCEGQCSDTHWGVQCSCGAGWRLQPDGQSCGDVDECSMAFSPCGQLCHNTPGSYSCDCIQGYQLNNGSECRVTDDGVKILIARDQELGVLDRKTGIYESLIPIKSRPISVAYDLERSTYFWVDEVLNVFVLGKPNFVPLYPDKCGNIKLSPLSPELTAVNSISLDWSTGQLYWASSFSRVICAGLSDGRGYVKILEKDLVPEQLVVFPEKKYLYWVNRGGTGVRTVESAGMDGSDRKVLAVLTTEEPLGLTLDHVTDRLYWISEYKKSIETVKVDGSGRYSFPEIFLEDENPVGLAVFENSFFWANKTQLFYTSPRSPKERQVLLDTSMSAFSVLHKSLQPKIHEKCSPSEFRCENGQCISYSLHCDGNQDCLDHSDEEGCPVARPLRCPPGEVKCRRSGECVLAEWICDHDLDCKDGSDEKDCDPEVLQCGPTQWSCASRDQCVPDSWHCDGHSDCRDGSDEAGCPPQKCLGSEFPCGTDACLRLSVVCDGKEDCADGSDEGGACSLAACHPGQCSHTCYQSPAGPVCACELGFQLESSGRICQDVDECQEPGSRPCSQTCVNTQGSYICTCRPGYLLEPHGHTCKATGTEPVLLVAIQFNLFLYGLRSLKEDILATTDKNLIIFSVDYDLVDQKVFWADLNAESIKWISMDTKKKGTVVKGIKSDCLVVDWIGRNLYWTDGTASQILAIQLTAIWRGKSEYTIVLDDDLTQPQSLALDPLNGLMYWSEIGEEPQIEQAGMDGSNRKILISQGLGRPTSIALDQLSWKIFWSDDKFHCIGSANLDGTGISVSVF
;
A
#
# COMPACT_ATOMS: atom_id res chain seq x y z
N VAL A 1 -4.79 49.26 35.98
CA VAL A 1 -3.60 49.13 35.11
C VAL A 1 -3.76 50.08 33.94
N GLU A 2 -2.74 50.86 33.58
CA GLU A 2 -2.80 51.70 32.38
C GLU A 2 -2.36 50.88 31.17
N CYS A 3 -3.33 50.33 30.44
CA CYS A 3 -3.11 49.60 29.19
C CYS A 3 -3.11 50.56 27.99
N ASN A 4 -2.35 50.22 26.95
CA ASN A 4 -2.25 51.03 25.73
C ASN A 4 -3.56 50.96 24.91
N ARG A 5 -4.36 52.03 24.97
CA ARG A 5 -5.75 52.10 24.47
C ARG A 5 -5.95 51.83 22.97
N THR A 6 -4.89 51.75 22.17
CA THR A 6 -4.98 51.47 20.73
C THR A 6 -4.81 50.00 20.36
N ARG A 7 -4.26 49.16 21.26
CA ARG A 7 -3.99 47.73 20.98
C ARG A 7 -4.34 46.78 22.12
N GLN A 8 -4.69 47.29 23.30
CA GLN A 8 -4.98 46.46 24.46
C GLN A 8 -6.18 46.99 25.27
N ALA A 9 -7.01 46.07 25.76
CA ALA A 9 -8.13 46.32 26.67
C ALA A 9 -7.75 45.91 28.10
N ALA A 10 -8.33 46.59 29.10
CA ALA A 10 -8.07 46.32 30.51
C ALA A 10 -9.03 45.23 31.02
N CYS A 11 -8.45 44.19 31.60
CA CYS A 11 -9.10 43.00 32.11
C CYS A 11 -8.68 42.81 33.58
N GLY A 12 -9.43 43.41 34.52
CA GLY A 12 -9.02 43.49 35.93
C GLY A 12 -7.62 44.09 36.13
N GLU A 13 -6.66 43.28 36.59
CA GLU A 13 -5.26 43.66 36.79
C GLU A 13 -4.34 43.30 35.60
N LYS A 14 -4.88 42.84 34.46
CA LYS A 14 -4.12 42.48 33.26
C LYS A 14 -4.57 43.28 32.02
N CYS A 15 -3.69 43.36 31.03
CA CYS A 15 -4.00 43.94 29.72
C CYS A 15 -4.10 42.81 28.69
N ILE A 16 -5.20 42.71 27.97
CA ILE A 16 -5.44 41.72 26.90
C ILE A 16 -5.48 42.41 25.53
N PRO A 17 -5.19 41.72 24.41
CA PRO A 17 -5.36 42.25 23.06
C PRO A 17 -6.82 42.62 22.76
N VAL A 18 -7.06 43.68 21.98
CA VAL A 18 -8.44 44.12 21.61
C VAL A 18 -9.18 43.10 20.74
N THR A 19 -8.45 42.20 20.09
CA THR A 19 -8.97 41.09 19.26
C THR A 19 -9.59 39.97 20.08
N TRP A 20 -9.40 39.97 21.40
CA TRP A 20 -9.94 38.98 22.35
C TRP A 20 -11.13 39.55 23.13
N LEU A 21 -11.87 40.47 22.50
CA LEU A 21 -13.15 40.96 23.00
C LEU A 21 -14.24 40.43 22.07
N CYS A 22 -15.29 39.83 22.62
CA CYS A 22 -16.41 39.27 21.86
C CYS A 22 -15.98 38.18 20.85
N ASN A 23 -14.96 37.39 21.16
CA ASN A 23 -14.49 36.28 20.32
C ASN A 23 -15.16 34.95 20.69
N GLY A 24 -16.00 34.92 21.73
CA GLY A 24 -16.72 33.74 22.18
C GLY A 24 -15.92 32.84 23.12
N GLU A 25 -14.71 33.23 23.51
CA GLU A 25 -13.88 32.55 24.49
C GLU A 25 -13.72 33.47 25.73
N GLN A 26 -13.69 32.90 26.94
CA GLN A 26 -13.68 33.70 28.17
C GLN A 26 -12.26 33.83 28.72
N GLU A 27 -11.55 34.87 28.30
CA GLU A 27 -10.15 35.13 28.66
C GLU A 27 -10.01 36.01 29.91
N CYS A 28 -11.03 36.81 30.22
CA CYS A 28 -11.13 37.55 31.48
C CYS A 28 -11.81 36.74 32.58
N ALA A 29 -11.17 36.69 33.74
CA ALA A 29 -11.65 35.98 34.93
C ALA A 29 -13.02 36.50 35.43
N ASP A 30 -13.37 37.75 35.13
CA ASP A 30 -14.63 38.42 35.43
C ASP A 30 -15.65 38.37 34.27
N GLY A 31 -15.30 37.78 33.12
CA GLY A 31 -16.19 37.55 31.96
C GLY A 31 -16.65 38.83 31.24
N ILE A 32 -15.95 39.93 31.48
CA ILE A 32 -16.26 41.27 30.95
C ILE A 32 -15.86 41.46 29.49
N ASP A 33 -14.93 40.65 29.00
CA ASP A 33 -14.52 40.57 27.60
C ASP A 33 -15.63 40.07 26.68
N GLU A 34 -16.53 39.24 27.21
CA GLU A 34 -17.66 38.63 26.48
C GLU A 34 -19.01 39.33 26.72
N GLN A 35 -19.02 40.43 27.46
CA GLN A 35 -20.24 41.17 27.80
C GLN A 35 -20.45 42.36 26.85
N CYS A 36 -20.81 42.05 25.60
CA CYS A 36 -20.89 43.02 24.50
C CYS A 36 -22.22 43.82 24.54
N ASP A 37 -22.29 44.87 25.36
CA ASP A 37 -23.42 45.82 25.34
C ASP A 37 -23.18 46.93 24.30
N LEU A 38 -23.78 46.75 23.11
CA LEU A 38 -24.12 47.74 22.08
C LEU A 38 -23.18 48.94 21.87
N THR A 39 -22.27 48.82 20.89
CA THR A 39 -22.08 49.75 19.74
C THR A 39 -20.78 49.43 19.00
N VAL A 40 -20.73 48.30 18.30
CA VAL A 40 -19.66 48.01 17.34
C VAL A 40 -20.26 48.04 15.94
N THR A 41 -19.87 49.05 15.17
CA THR A 41 -20.44 49.42 13.87
C THR A 41 -19.68 48.79 12.69
N ALA A 42 -19.08 47.61 12.89
CA ALA A 42 -18.26 46.96 11.86
C ALA A 42 -18.35 45.43 11.98
N CYS A 43 -18.56 44.77 10.84
CA CYS A 43 -18.48 43.32 10.72
C CYS A 43 -17.00 42.85 10.74
N PRO A 44 -16.70 41.61 11.18
CA PRO A 44 -15.36 41.03 11.15
C PRO A 44 -14.76 40.97 9.72
N ASP A 45 -13.43 40.87 9.61
CA ASP A 45 -12.61 41.02 8.37
C ASP A 45 -12.96 40.10 7.18
N HIS A 46 -13.99 39.26 7.28
CA HIS A 46 -14.46 38.37 6.23
C HIS A 46 -15.96 38.47 5.91
N LYS A 47 -16.71 39.41 6.54
CA LYS A 47 -18.17 39.55 6.33
C LYS A 47 -18.60 40.97 5.95
N VAL A 48 -19.55 41.08 5.03
CA VAL A 48 -20.11 42.33 4.48
C VAL A 48 -21.49 42.61 5.08
N GLN A 49 -21.75 43.86 5.44
CA GLN A 49 -22.99 44.27 6.12
C GLN A 49 -24.12 44.57 5.13
N CYS A 50 -25.34 44.02 5.33
CA CYS A 50 -26.52 44.38 4.51
C CYS A 50 -26.80 45.90 4.59
N PRO A 51 -27.13 46.58 3.48
CA PRO A 51 -27.33 48.03 3.47
C PRO A 51 -28.48 48.46 4.41
N GLY A 52 -28.16 49.16 5.51
CA GLY A 52 -29.14 49.80 6.39
C GLY A 52 -29.49 49.06 7.69
N LYS A 53 -28.88 47.90 8.00
CA LYS A 53 -29.00 47.22 9.30
C LYS A 53 -27.72 46.46 9.70
N SER A 54 -27.60 46.06 10.97
CA SER A 54 -26.48 45.34 11.58
C SER A 54 -26.54 43.82 11.38
N GLN A 55 -26.68 43.36 10.13
CA GLN A 55 -26.64 41.94 9.77
C GLN A 55 -25.47 41.72 8.80
N CYS A 56 -24.59 40.76 9.11
CA CYS A 56 -23.35 40.49 8.38
C CYS A 56 -23.48 39.18 7.58
N LEU A 57 -23.18 39.21 6.28
CA LEU A 57 -23.22 38.08 5.34
C LEU A 57 -21.83 37.87 4.72
N ASP A 58 -21.58 36.70 4.11
CA ASP A 58 -20.33 36.46 3.39
C ASP A 58 -20.34 37.16 2.02
N ALA A 59 -19.18 37.64 1.53
CA ALA A 59 -19.12 38.55 0.38
C ALA A 59 -19.74 37.99 -0.92
N GLY A 60 -19.76 36.67 -1.08
CA GLY A 60 -20.39 35.97 -2.21
C GLY A 60 -21.92 35.89 -2.15
N GLU A 61 -22.53 36.18 -1.01
CA GLU A 61 -24.00 36.17 -0.82
C GLU A 61 -24.62 37.55 -1.17
N LEU A 62 -23.78 38.55 -1.49
CA LEU A 62 -24.25 39.83 -2.01
C LEU A 62 -24.44 39.73 -3.53
N CYS A 63 -25.69 39.72 -3.98
CA CYS A 63 -26.06 39.50 -5.39
C CYS A 63 -25.80 38.07 -5.92
N ASP A 64 -25.84 37.05 -5.06
CA ASP A 64 -26.21 35.73 -5.55
C ASP A 64 -27.72 35.72 -5.89
N LEU A 65 -28.19 34.78 -6.70
CA LEU A 65 -29.57 34.79 -7.19
C LEU A 65 -30.63 34.50 -6.09
N HIS A 66 -30.22 34.29 -4.83
CA HIS A 66 -31.07 34.03 -3.67
C HIS A 66 -31.46 35.33 -2.95
N ARG A 67 -32.05 35.20 -1.75
CA ARG A 67 -32.66 36.31 -1.00
C ARG A 67 -32.32 36.10 0.47
N ASP A 68 -31.14 36.58 0.82
CA ASP A 68 -30.40 36.29 2.04
C ASP A 68 -30.40 37.49 2.99
N CYS A 69 -30.58 38.72 2.47
CA CYS A 69 -31.03 39.85 3.30
C CYS A 69 -32.57 39.80 3.48
N ALA A 70 -33.04 39.93 4.73
CA ALA A 70 -34.47 39.80 5.09
C ALA A 70 -35.41 40.82 4.40
N ASP A 71 -34.88 41.90 3.83
CA ASP A 71 -35.62 42.90 3.05
C ASP A 71 -35.55 42.67 1.53
N GLY A 72 -34.63 41.83 1.02
CA GLY A 72 -34.39 41.59 -0.40
C GLY A 72 -33.57 42.68 -1.11
N SER A 73 -32.73 43.40 -0.36
CA SER A 73 -31.84 44.45 -0.87
C SER A 73 -30.66 43.92 -1.69
N ASP A 74 -30.19 42.72 -1.36
CA ASP A 74 -29.21 41.89 -2.09
C ASP A 74 -29.50 41.71 -3.58
N LYS A 75 -30.78 41.68 -3.99
CA LYS A 75 -31.18 41.48 -5.39
C LYS A 75 -31.48 42.76 -6.16
N ALA A 76 -31.69 43.89 -5.47
CA ALA A 76 -32.23 45.11 -6.05
C ALA A 76 -31.18 46.19 -6.39
N HIS A 77 -29.97 46.09 -5.87
CA HIS A 77 -28.93 47.13 -5.97
C HIS A 77 -27.62 46.67 -6.63
N CYS A 78 -27.68 45.71 -7.57
CA CYS A 78 -26.52 45.39 -8.39
C CYS A 78 -26.46 46.27 -9.67
N PRO A 79 -25.52 47.22 -9.79
CA PRO A 79 -25.41 48.10 -10.95
C PRO A 79 -24.85 47.36 -12.18
N GLN A 80 -25.45 47.65 -13.33
CA GLN A 80 -25.39 46.79 -14.52
C GLN A 80 -24.13 46.90 -15.40
N SER A 81 -22.97 47.42 -14.95
CA SER A 81 -21.75 47.40 -15.80
C SER A 81 -20.43 47.89 -15.21
N HIS A 82 -20.33 48.31 -13.95
CA HIS A 82 -19.02 48.69 -13.37
C HIS A 82 -19.07 48.63 -11.85
N CYS A 83 -18.00 48.10 -11.24
CA CYS A 83 -17.83 48.05 -9.79
C CYS A 83 -17.66 49.47 -9.21
N PRO A 84 -18.12 49.73 -7.98
CA PRO A 84 -17.92 51.00 -7.25
C PRO A 84 -16.43 51.36 -7.07
N ALA A 85 -16.15 52.64 -6.83
CA ALA A 85 -14.77 53.13 -6.64
C ALA A 85 -14.09 52.45 -5.44
N GLY A 86 -12.92 51.83 -5.67
CA GLY A 86 -12.17 51.04 -4.69
C GLY A 86 -12.33 49.52 -4.86
N GLN A 87 -13.16 49.08 -5.80
CA GLN A 87 -13.37 47.67 -6.13
C GLN A 87 -12.97 47.34 -7.58
N TRP A 88 -12.39 46.16 -7.77
CA TRP A 88 -11.93 45.63 -9.04
C TRP A 88 -12.81 44.46 -9.50
N GLN A 89 -13.04 44.37 -10.81
CA GLN A 89 -13.93 43.36 -11.38
C GLN A 89 -13.16 42.12 -11.87
N CYS A 90 -13.44 40.97 -11.25
CA CYS A 90 -12.99 39.64 -11.65
C CYS A 90 -13.51 39.25 -13.04
N GLN A 91 -12.92 38.22 -13.68
CA GLN A 91 -13.35 37.81 -15.03
C GLN A 91 -14.77 37.20 -15.02
N ASN A 92 -15.17 36.53 -13.95
CA ASN A 92 -16.56 36.12 -13.69
C ASN A 92 -17.52 37.29 -13.35
N LYS A 93 -17.05 38.53 -13.39
CA LYS A 93 -17.79 39.79 -13.10
C LYS A 93 -18.09 40.06 -11.63
N VAL A 94 -17.55 39.27 -10.71
CA VAL A 94 -17.57 39.54 -9.26
C VAL A 94 -16.70 40.76 -8.95
N CYS A 95 -17.11 41.58 -7.99
CA CYS A 95 -16.37 42.78 -7.58
C CYS A 95 -15.64 42.50 -6.26
N VAL A 96 -14.31 42.43 -6.29
CA VAL A 96 -13.45 42.32 -5.10
C VAL A 96 -12.83 43.68 -4.78
N MET A 97 -12.23 43.88 -3.61
CA MET A 97 -11.50 45.13 -3.34
C MET A 97 -10.24 45.20 -4.23
N ASP A 98 -9.89 46.39 -4.72
CA ASP A 98 -8.71 46.58 -5.58
C ASP A 98 -7.39 46.19 -4.89
N SER A 99 -7.38 46.21 -3.55
CA SER A 99 -6.28 45.75 -2.70
C SER A 99 -6.13 44.22 -2.61
N TRP A 100 -7.11 43.46 -3.09
CA TRP A 100 -7.12 41.98 -3.05
C TRP A 100 -6.72 41.37 -4.38
N ARG A 101 -6.15 42.18 -5.28
CA ARG A 101 -5.48 41.65 -6.46
C ARG A 101 -4.05 41.28 -6.08
N CYS A 102 -3.62 40.07 -6.40
CA CYS A 102 -2.25 39.61 -6.20
C CYS A 102 -1.84 39.54 -4.73
N ASP A 103 -2.78 39.25 -3.83
CA ASP A 103 -2.52 39.05 -2.40
C ASP A 103 -2.31 37.57 -2.03
N GLY A 104 -2.37 36.69 -3.02
CA GLY A 104 -2.12 35.26 -2.89
C GLY A 104 -3.34 34.45 -2.46
N ILE A 105 -4.53 35.06 -2.42
CA ILE A 105 -5.78 34.42 -2.01
C ILE A 105 -6.82 34.60 -3.13
N ASP A 106 -7.44 33.50 -3.57
CA ASP A 106 -8.45 33.53 -4.64
C ASP A 106 -9.80 34.02 -4.11
N GLN A 107 -9.97 35.34 -4.07
CA GLN A 107 -11.19 36.00 -3.57
C GLN A 107 -12.23 36.19 -4.67
N CYS A 108 -11.82 36.09 -5.93
CA CYS A 108 -12.71 36.03 -7.07
C CYS A 108 -13.41 34.66 -7.21
N GLY A 109 -12.85 33.59 -6.62
CA GLY A 109 -13.32 32.21 -6.72
C GLY A 109 -13.09 31.56 -8.09
N ASP A 110 -12.49 32.30 -9.02
CA ASP A 110 -12.08 31.87 -10.36
C ASP A 110 -10.60 32.17 -10.65
N TYR A 111 -9.84 32.52 -9.61
CA TYR A 111 -8.42 32.89 -9.61
C TYR A 111 -8.09 34.17 -10.40
N SER A 112 -9.07 34.96 -10.82
CA SER A 112 -8.87 36.13 -11.71
C SER A 112 -8.08 37.28 -11.09
N ASP A 113 -8.22 37.47 -9.79
CA ASP A 113 -7.47 38.44 -8.97
C ASP A 113 -5.97 38.10 -8.89
N GLU A 114 -5.63 36.81 -9.01
CA GLU A 114 -4.25 36.30 -8.90
C GLU A 114 -3.61 35.93 -10.25
N HIS A 115 -4.40 35.82 -11.33
CA HIS A 115 -3.93 35.28 -12.61
C HIS A 115 -3.28 36.34 -13.53
N ILE A 116 -3.49 37.65 -13.29
CA ILE A 116 -2.85 38.74 -14.05
C ILE A 116 -2.27 39.78 -13.10
N CYS A 117 -1.13 39.39 -12.53
CA CYS A 117 -0.22 40.25 -11.77
C CYS A 117 0.95 40.66 -12.68
N GLY A 118 0.62 41.43 -13.72
CA GLY A 118 1.61 42.03 -14.62
C GLY A 118 2.28 43.22 -13.94
N GLU A 119 3.59 43.34 -14.15
CA GLU A 119 4.56 44.33 -13.63
C GLU A 119 4.04 45.66 -13.02
N PRO A 120 4.73 46.17 -11.97
CA PRO A 120 4.31 47.34 -11.24
C PRO A 120 4.47 48.60 -12.09
N CYS A 121 3.37 49.30 -12.34
CA CYS A 121 3.39 50.66 -12.83
C CYS A 121 2.38 51.49 -12.03
N PHE A 122 2.81 52.01 -10.87
CA PHE A 122 2.69 53.43 -10.48
C PHE A 122 3.24 53.64 -9.05
N LEU A 123 4.56 53.58 -8.90
CA LEU A 123 5.30 54.37 -7.93
C LEU A 123 6.48 55.01 -8.67
N PRO A 124 6.86 56.26 -8.35
CA PRO A 124 7.79 57.04 -9.15
C PRO A 124 9.13 56.31 -9.25
N SER A 125 9.60 56.08 -10.47
CA SER A 125 10.81 55.32 -10.81
C SER A 125 12.13 55.99 -10.40
N SER A 126 12.10 56.93 -9.46
CA SER A 126 13.28 57.54 -8.86
C SER A 126 12.90 58.30 -7.60
N CYS A 127 13.58 58.00 -6.48
CA CYS A 127 13.55 58.83 -5.29
C CYS A 127 14.09 60.25 -5.61
N PRO A 128 13.62 61.31 -4.92
CA PRO A 128 14.13 62.67 -5.10
C PRO A 128 15.66 62.76 -4.89
N GLU A 129 16.35 63.72 -5.52
CA GLU A 129 17.80 63.91 -5.36
C GLU A 129 18.23 63.91 -3.88
N GLY A 130 19.13 62.98 -3.51
CA GLY A 130 19.62 62.78 -2.14
C GLY A 130 18.87 61.70 -1.33
N MET A 131 17.95 60.95 -1.94
CA MET A 131 17.26 59.80 -1.33
C MET A 131 17.41 58.53 -2.19
N VAL A 132 17.51 57.36 -1.53
CA VAL A 132 17.67 56.01 -2.09
C VAL A 132 16.45 55.16 -1.75
N GLY A 133 16.00 54.29 -2.64
CA GLY A 133 14.83 53.43 -2.43
C GLY A 133 15.21 52.07 -1.82
N CYS A 134 14.46 51.62 -0.82
CA CYS A 134 14.39 50.23 -0.35
C CYS A 134 13.62 49.37 -1.37
N ASP A 135 13.87 48.05 -1.44
CA ASP A 135 13.17 47.16 -2.38
C ASP A 135 11.67 47.04 -2.08
N GLU A 136 11.26 47.27 -0.82
CA GLU A 136 9.86 47.43 -0.39
C GLU A 136 9.19 48.75 -0.89
N GLY A 137 9.91 49.61 -1.61
CA GLY A 137 9.38 50.82 -2.27
C GLY A 137 9.41 52.12 -1.45
N ARG A 138 10.08 52.12 -0.28
CA ARG A 138 10.26 53.30 0.59
C ARG A 138 11.56 54.03 0.28
N CYS A 139 11.58 55.37 0.27
CA CYS A 139 12.83 56.14 0.08
C CYS A 139 13.46 56.58 1.43
N ILE A 140 14.74 56.29 1.63
CA ILE A 140 15.58 56.75 2.76
C ILE A 140 16.63 57.78 2.28
N PRO A 141 17.17 58.67 3.13
CA PRO A 141 18.29 59.55 2.76
C PRO A 141 19.55 58.78 2.35
N GLU A 142 20.32 59.26 1.38
CA GLU A 142 21.60 58.64 0.94
C GLU A 142 22.61 58.41 2.07
N THR A 143 22.53 59.18 3.16
CA THR A 143 23.42 59.04 4.32
C THR A 143 23.14 57.82 5.19
N LEU A 144 21.94 57.24 5.06
CA LEU A 144 21.47 56.08 5.84
C LEU A 144 21.61 54.77 5.04
N MET A 145 22.19 54.81 3.84
CA MET A 145 22.59 53.59 3.16
C MET A 145 23.93 53.12 3.74
N CYS A 146 23.94 51.92 4.32
CA CYS A 146 25.14 51.22 4.77
C CYS A 146 25.93 51.93 5.87
N ASP A 147 25.21 52.49 6.82
CA ASP A 147 25.76 53.17 7.99
C ASP A 147 25.94 52.24 9.20
N GLY A 148 25.54 50.97 9.10
CA GLY A 148 25.67 49.94 10.13
C GLY A 148 24.37 49.66 10.90
N GLU A 149 23.25 50.33 10.56
CA GLU A 149 21.92 50.12 11.13
C GLU A 149 20.86 49.84 10.03
N ALA A 150 19.95 48.90 10.27
CA ALA A 150 18.86 48.58 9.34
C ALA A 150 17.72 49.61 9.43
N ASP A 151 17.71 50.59 8.53
CA ASP A 151 16.73 51.67 8.39
C ASP A 151 15.61 51.35 7.38
N CYS A 152 15.83 50.42 6.45
CA CYS A 152 14.76 49.79 5.66
C CYS A 152 14.14 48.62 6.45
N ALA A 153 12.82 48.43 6.35
CA ALA A 153 12.12 47.40 7.13
C ALA A 153 12.44 45.97 6.67
N ASP A 154 12.87 45.82 5.42
CA ASP A 154 13.41 44.60 4.82
C ASP A 154 14.94 44.44 5.02
N GLY A 155 15.61 45.44 5.60
CA GLY A 155 17.06 45.48 5.79
C GLY A 155 17.87 45.64 4.49
N THR A 156 17.24 46.07 3.40
CA THR A 156 17.88 46.18 2.07
C THR A 156 18.88 47.31 1.94
N ASP A 157 18.88 48.24 2.88
CA ASP A 157 19.85 49.32 3.01
C ASP A 157 21.21 48.86 3.56
N GLU A 158 21.29 47.64 4.12
CA GLU A 158 22.50 47.08 4.70
C GLU A 158 22.93 45.73 4.08
N PRO A 159 23.10 45.64 2.75
CA PRO A 159 23.56 44.39 2.16
C PRO A 159 24.99 44.09 2.61
N THR A 160 25.30 42.80 2.80
CA THR A 160 26.62 42.31 3.26
C THR A 160 27.79 42.71 2.34
N THR A 161 27.50 43.21 1.13
CA THR A 161 28.43 43.71 0.12
C THR A 161 28.63 45.22 0.12
N CYS A 162 28.01 45.96 1.05
CA CYS A 162 28.01 47.41 1.00
C CYS A 162 29.37 48.05 1.32
N GLY A 163 29.71 49.13 0.60
CA GLY A 163 31.00 49.84 0.71
C GLY A 163 32.21 49.07 0.17
N LYS A 164 32.02 47.87 -0.39
CA LYS A 164 33.08 47.07 -1.03
C LYS A 164 33.18 47.42 -2.52
N ASN A 165 34.34 47.13 -3.12
CA ASN A 165 34.54 47.24 -4.56
C ASN A 165 35.04 45.90 -5.13
N CYS A 166 34.77 45.64 -6.41
CA CYS A 166 35.21 44.43 -7.09
C CYS A 166 36.75 44.37 -7.25
N SER A 167 37.44 45.50 -7.06
CA SER A 167 38.91 45.59 -7.13
C SER A 167 39.62 45.00 -5.90
N LEU A 168 38.94 44.92 -4.76
CA LEU A 168 39.45 44.40 -3.49
C LEU A 168 38.76 43.07 -3.18
N VAL A 169 39.49 41.96 -3.34
CA VAL A 169 39.00 40.59 -3.05
C VAL A 169 37.66 40.28 -3.74
N ASN A 170 37.51 40.72 -5.02
CA ASN A 170 36.31 40.53 -5.83
C ASN A 170 34.99 41.00 -5.15
N GLY A 171 35.08 42.01 -4.27
CA GLY A 171 33.93 42.54 -3.53
C GLY A 171 33.32 41.58 -2.49
N GLY A 172 33.92 40.41 -2.25
CA GLY A 172 33.34 39.32 -1.45
C GLY A 172 32.55 38.29 -2.27
N CYS A 173 32.45 38.47 -3.60
CA CYS A 173 31.76 37.53 -4.48
C CYS A 173 32.64 36.31 -4.81
N GLU A 174 32.06 35.11 -4.77
CA GLU A 174 32.70 33.90 -5.32
C GLU A 174 32.67 33.89 -6.86
N GLY A 175 31.58 34.40 -7.45
CA GLY A 175 31.36 34.46 -8.90
C GLY A 175 31.84 35.76 -9.58
N GLN A 176 31.09 36.23 -10.58
CA GLN A 176 31.31 37.52 -11.23
C GLN A 176 30.84 38.66 -10.31
N CYS A 177 31.65 39.72 -10.24
CA CYS A 177 31.37 40.91 -9.43
C CYS A 177 31.16 42.11 -10.36
N SER A 178 30.09 42.86 -10.14
CA SER A 178 29.86 44.17 -10.77
C SER A 178 29.71 45.26 -9.71
N ASP A 179 30.48 46.35 -9.85
CA ASP A 179 30.41 47.50 -8.96
C ASP A 179 29.07 48.24 -9.15
N THR A 180 28.35 48.48 -8.05
CA THR A 180 27.17 49.35 -8.02
C THR A 180 27.53 50.68 -7.34
N HIS A 181 26.58 51.62 -7.28
CA HIS A 181 26.87 52.95 -6.74
C HIS A 181 27.27 52.93 -5.25
N TRP A 182 26.84 51.90 -4.51
CA TRP A 182 27.00 51.81 -3.06
C TRP A 182 27.60 50.48 -2.56
N GLY A 183 27.84 49.49 -3.43
CA GLY A 183 28.45 48.23 -3.05
C GLY A 183 28.82 47.37 -4.25
N VAL A 184 28.78 46.05 -4.08
CA VAL A 184 28.97 45.10 -5.18
C VAL A 184 27.77 44.19 -5.37
N GLN A 185 27.46 43.87 -6.62
CA GLN A 185 26.48 42.86 -7.00
C GLN A 185 27.22 41.61 -7.50
N CYS A 186 26.94 40.47 -6.87
CA CYS A 186 27.50 39.18 -7.25
C CYS A 186 26.55 38.45 -8.20
N SER A 187 27.09 37.84 -9.26
CA SER A 187 26.37 36.94 -10.14
C SER A 187 27.18 35.66 -10.35
N CYS A 188 26.50 34.54 -10.52
CA CYS A 188 27.16 33.25 -10.73
C CYS A 188 27.22 32.93 -12.23
N GLY A 189 28.26 32.18 -12.64
CA GLY A 189 28.38 31.68 -14.00
C GLY A 189 27.31 30.63 -14.33
N ALA A 190 27.19 30.25 -15.61
CA ALA A 190 26.27 29.19 -16.03
C ALA A 190 26.52 27.89 -15.23
N GLY A 191 25.44 27.24 -14.76
CA GLY A 191 25.49 26.04 -13.92
C GLY A 191 25.57 26.31 -12.40
N TRP A 192 25.56 27.58 -11.98
CA TRP A 192 25.67 27.98 -10.58
C TRP A 192 24.59 28.99 -10.21
N ARG A 193 24.01 28.87 -9.01
CA ARG A 193 23.01 29.81 -8.47
C ARG A 193 23.57 30.55 -7.27
N LEU A 194 23.24 31.83 -7.17
CA LEU A 194 23.61 32.63 -6.00
C LEU A 194 22.85 32.12 -4.78
N GLN A 195 23.59 31.87 -3.70
CA GLN A 195 23.02 31.41 -2.43
C GLN A 195 22.34 32.59 -1.69
N PRO A 196 21.49 32.30 -0.68
CA PRO A 196 20.78 33.34 0.09
C PRO A 196 21.70 34.35 0.80
N ASP A 197 23.00 34.06 0.90
CA ASP A 197 24.01 34.96 1.45
C ASP A 197 24.41 36.10 0.50
N GLY A 198 23.94 36.07 -0.75
CA GLY A 198 24.21 37.08 -1.78
C GLY A 198 25.66 37.11 -2.29
N GLN A 199 26.51 36.15 -1.89
CA GLN A 199 27.96 36.16 -2.16
C GLN A 199 28.48 34.82 -2.71
N SER A 200 27.96 33.69 -2.24
CA SER A 200 28.46 32.36 -2.59
C SER A 200 27.66 31.75 -3.74
N CYS A 201 28.33 30.96 -4.59
CA CYS A 201 27.71 30.29 -5.72
C CYS A 201 27.52 28.80 -5.39
N GLY A 202 26.27 28.36 -5.26
CA GLY A 202 25.91 26.96 -5.13
C GLY A 202 25.78 26.30 -6.50
N ASP A 203 26.23 25.05 -6.60
CA ASP A 203 26.04 24.21 -7.78
C ASP A 203 24.54 24.03 -8.06
N VAL A 204 24.12 24.18 -9.32
CA VAL A 204 22.75 23.88 -9.73
C VAL A 204 22.70 22.43 -10.13
N ASP A 205 22.08 21.59 -9.30
CA ASP A 205 21.87 20.18 -9.68
C ASP A 205 20.82 20.09 -10.80
N GLU A 206 21.26 20.07 -12.05
CA GLU A 206 20.37 19.97 -13.21
C GLU A 206 19.70 18.60 -13.31
N CYS A 207 20.25 17.56 -12.66
CA CYS A 207 19.66 16.22 -12.62
C CYS A 207 18.47 16.14 -11.64
N SER A 208 18.42 17.02 -10.65
CA SER A 208 17.32 17.14 -9.68
C SER A 208 16.17 18.04 -10.15
N MET A 209 16.24 18.59 -11.37
CA MET A 209 15.13 19.34 -11.96
C MET A 209 13.88 18.45 -12.17
N ALA A 210 12.69 19.08 -12.16
CA ALA A 210 11.41 18.39 -12.38
C ALA A 210 11.38 17.61 -13.70
N PHE A 211 12.14 18.04 -14.70
CA PHE A 211 12.44 17.28 -15.89
C PHE A 211 13.95 17.39 -16.19
N SER A 212 14.64 16.26 -16.26
CA SER A 212 16.11 16.22 -16.43
C SER A 212 16.51 16.71 -17.83
N PRO A 213 17.64 17.43 -17.98
CA PRO A 213 18.16 17.79 -19.28
C PRO A 213 18.66 16.58 -20.10
N CYS A 214 18.91 15.44 -19.45
CA CYS A 214 19.31 14.20 -20.10
C CYS A 214 18.09 13.35 -20.46
N GLY A 215 18.14 12.67 -21.61
CA GLY A 215 17.04 11.80 -22.05
C GLY A 215 16.87 10.53 -21.22
N GLN A 216 17.91 10.08 -20.49
CA GLN A 216 17.86 8.87 -19.66
C GLN A 216 18.67 9.07 -18.36
N LEU A 217 20.00 8.83 -18.39
CA LEU A 217 20.85 8.89 -17.21
C LEU A 217 21.51 10.27 -17.12
N CYS A 218 21.43 10.89 -15.94
CA CYS A 218 22.01 12.20 -15.66
C CYS A 218 22.98 12.11 -14.48
N HIS A 219 24.19 12.62 -14.66
CA HIS A 219 25.20 12.72 -13.61
C HIS A 219 25.52 14.19 -13.38
N ASN A 220 25.19 14.70 -12.19
CA ASN A 220 25.51 16.07 -11.81
C ASN A 220 27.01 16.21 -11.54
N THR A 221 27.62 17.27 -12.06
CA THR A 221 29.04 17.60 -11.85
C THR A 221 29.14 19.06 -11.38
N PRO A 222 30.15 19.44 -10.60
CA PRO A 222 30.22 20.83 -10.14
C PRO A 222 30.23 21.84 -11.31
N GLY A 223 29.15 22.60 -11.46
CA GLY A 223 28.92 23.61 -12.49
C GLY A 223 28.38 23.11 -13.82
N SER A 224 28.04 21.82 -13.95
CA SER A 224 27.52 21.24 -15.20
C SER A 224 26.94 19.83 -14.98
N TYR A 225 26.49 19.17 -16.04
CA TYR A 225 26.03 17.78 -15.98
C TYR A 225 26.58 16.97 -17.14
N SER A 226 26.69 15.66 -16.95
CA SER A 226 26.99 14.70 -18.01
C SER A 226 25.85 13.70 -18.18
N CYS A 227 25.45 13.45 -19.42
CA CYS A 227 24.40 12.49 -19.75
C CYS A 227 24.98 11.17 -20.23
N ASP A 228 24.37 10.07 -19.81
CA ASP A 228 24.68 8.72 -20.27
C ASP A 228 23.38 7.98 -20.65
N CYS A 229 23.52 6.88 -21.40
CA CYS A 229 22.38 6.10 -21.88
C CYS A 229 22.42 4.66 -21.34
N ILE A 230 21.25 4.07 -21.12
CA ILE A 230 21.13 2.66 -20.71
C ILE A 230 21.55 1.71 -21.86
N GLN A 231 21.87 0.47 -21.53
CA GLN A 231 22.34 -0.52 -22.49
C GLN A 231 21.34 -0.70 -23.66
N GLY A 232 21.83 -0.64 -24.90
CA GLY A 232 21.00 -0.69 -26.11
C GLY A 232 20.72 0.68 -26.75
N TYR A 233 21.00 1.77 -26.03
CA TYR A 233 20.87 3.15 -26.49
C TYR A 233 22.25 3.80 -26.73
N GLN A 234 22.32 4.73 -27.67
CA GLN A 234 23.49 5.56 -27.97
C GLN A 234 23.18 7.03 -27.72
N LEU A 235 24.15 7.71 -27.09
CA LEU A 235 24.07 9.13 -26.82
C LEU A 235 24.28 9.93 -28.12
N ASN A 236 23.29 10.73 -28.45
CA ASN A 236 23.22 11.61 -29.60
C ASN A 236 23.10 13.07 -29.15
N ASN A 237 23.77 13.99 -29.84
CA ASN A 237 23.84 15.42 -29.50
C ASN A 237 24.23 15.74 -28.03
N GLY A 238 24.88 14.81 -27.32
CA GLY A 238 25.35 15.01 -25.94
C GLY A 238 24.29 14.88 -24.84
N SER A 239 23.00 14.73 -25.18
CA SER A 239 21.91 14.66 -24.18
C SER A 239 20.70 13.81 -24.58
N GLU A 240 20.60 13.34 -25.84
CA GLU A 240 19.49 12.50 -26.32
C GLU A 240 19.95 11.04 -26.45
N CYS A 241 19.19 10.09 -25.91
CA CYS A 241 19.48 8.68 -26.07
C CYS A 241 18.57 8.07 -27.13
N ARG A 242 19.16 7.47 -28.17
CA ARG A 242 18.42 6.78 -29.25
C ARG A 242 18.77 5.32 -29.28
N VAL A 243 17.82 4.46 -29.65
CA VAL A 243 18.07 3.02 -29.77
C VAL A 243 19.05 2.78 -30.91
N THR A 244 19.94 1.80 -30.72
CA THR A 244 20.86 1.31 -31.77
C THR A 244 20.19 0.47 -32.87
N ASP A 245 18.93 0.05 -32.65
CA ASP A 245 18.13 -0.73 -33.59
C ASP A 245 17.07 0.16 -34.26
N ASP A 246 16.87 -0.03 -35.56
CA ASP A 246 16.13 0.88 -36.46
C ASP A 246 14.66 0.44 -36.68
N GLY A 247 14.11 -0.39 -35.79
CA GLY A 247 12.85 -1.12 -35.99
C GLY A 247 11.56 -0.44 -35.51
N VAL A 248 11.52 0.89 -35.35
CA VAL A 248 10.35 1.59 -34.78
C VAL A 248 9.17 1.57 -35.74
N LYS A 249 8.06 0.98 -35.29
CA LYS A 249 6.79 0.95 -36.02
C LYS A 249 5.68 1.55 -35.17
N ILE A 250 4.57 1.93 -35.80
CA ILE A 250 3.42 2.52 -35.10
C ILE A 250 2.19 1.74 -35.53
N LEU A 251 1.53 1.08 -34.57
CA LEU A 251 0.24 0.44 -34.77
C LEU A 251 -0.83 1.52 -34.78
N ILE A 252 -1.66 1.54 -35.82
CA ILE A 252 -2.69 2.56 -36.01
C ILE A 252 -4.02 1.86 -36.22
N ALA A 253 -4.98 2.21 -35.39
CA ALA A 253 -6.36 1.78 -35.48
C ALA A 253 -7.17 2.86 -36.19
N ARG A 254 -7.66 2.53 -37.39
CA ARG A 254 -8.60 3.35 -38.14
C ARG A 254 -10.01 2.81 -37.95
N ASP A 255 -11.01 3.61 -38.31
CA ASP A 255 -12.42 3.25 -38.08
C ASP A 255 -12.86 1.92 -38.73
N GLN A 256 -12.16 1.44 -39.76
CA GLN A 256 -12.47 0.20 -40.49
C GLN A 256 -11.25 -0.69 -40.76
N GLU A 257 -10.07 -0.35 -40.24
CA GLU A 257 -8.88 -1.18 -40.44
C GLU A 257 -7.84 -0.98 -39.34
N LEU A 258 -7.05 -2.02 -39.10
CA LEU A 258 -5.82 -1.94 -38.32
C LEU A 258 -4.65 -1.93 -39.30
N GLY A 259 -3.67 -1.06 -39.11
CA GLY A 259 -2.47 -1.01 -39.94
C GLY A 259 -1.23 -0.61 -39.15
N VAL A 260 -0.07 -0.79 -39.78
CA VAL A 260 1.23 -0.48 -39.18
C VAL A 260 1.98 0.49 -40.08
N LEU A 261 2.46 1.58 -39.48
CA LEU A 261 3.33 2.56 -40.12
C LEU A 261 4.78 2.30 -39.70
N ASP A 262 5.66 2.10 -40.67
CA ASP A 262 7.10 2.03 -40.43
C ASP A 262 7.69 3.46 -40.40
N ARG A 263 8.28 3.86 -39.27
CA ARG A 263 8.76 5.25 -39.07
C ARG A 263 9.89 5.61 -40.02
N LYS A 264 10.76 4.66 -40.37
CA LYS A 264 11.97 4.90 -41.16
C LYS A 264 11.65 5.03 -42.65
N THR A 265 10.78 4.17 -43.15
CA THR A 265 10.40 4.15 -44.57
C THR A 265 9.20 5.04 -44.88
N GLY A 266 8.38 5.37 -43.87
CA GLY A 266 7.12 6.07 -44.03
C GLY A 266 6.04 5.23 -44.72
N ILE A 267 6.26 3.92 -44.88
CA ILE A 267 5.32 3.02 -45.54
C ILE A 267 4.27 2.57 -44.54
N TYR A 268 3.00 2.73 -44.91
CA TYR A 268 1.85 2.24 -44.17
C TYR A 268 1.34 0.93 -44.79
N GLU A 269 1.25 -0.12 -43.99
CA GLU A 269 0.74 -1.43 -44.37
C GLU A 269 -0.57 -1.73 -43.62
N SER A 270 -1.65 -2.01 -44.36
CA SER A 270 -2.92 -2.44 -43.75
C SER A 270 -2.80 -3.90 -43.31
N LEU A 271 -3.09 -4.18 -42.04
CA LEU A 271 -3.08 -5.53 -41.47
C LEU A 271 -4.41 -6.22 -41.70
N ILE A 272 -5.52 -5.64 -41.20
CA ILE A 272 -6.86 -6.22 -41.34
C ILE A 272 -7.94 -5.16 -41.52
N PRO A 273 -9.01 -5.49 -42.24
CA PRO A 273 -10.26 -4.75 -42.17
C PRO A 273 -11.04 -5.11 -40.88
N ILE A 274 -11.46 -4.09 -40.13
CA ILE A 274 -12.25 -4.22 -38.90
C ILE A 274 -13.70 -3.82 -39.20
N LYS A 275 -14.67 -4.54 -38.62
CA LYS A 275 -16.10 -4.28 -38.81
C LYS A 275 -16.67 -3.20 -37.88
N SER A 276 -15.98 -2.94 -36.78
CA SER A 276 -16.36 -2.00 -35.73
C SER A 276 -15.18 -1.07 -35.40
N ARG A 277 -15.47 0.08 -34.82
CA ARG A 277 -14.46 1.09 -34.49
C ARG A 277 -13.68 0.68 -33.24
N PRO A 278 -12.34 0.51 -33.32
CA PRO A 278 -11.53 0.20 -32.14
C PRO A 278 -11.35 1.43 -31.24
N ILE A 279 -11.53 1.25 -29.93
CA ILE A 279 -11.36 2.30 -28.90
C ILE A 279 -9.95 2.26 -28.32
N SER A 280 -9.41 1.07 -28.09
CA SER A 280 -8.11 0.87 -27.46
C SER A 280 -7.41 -0.31 -28.11
N VAL A 281 -6.08 -0.20 -28.22
CA VAL A 281 -5.22 -1.22 -28.83
C VAL A 281 -4.10 -1.60 -27.86
N ALA A 282 -3.81 -2.89 -27.80
CA ALA A 282 -2.63 -3.42 -27.13
C ALA A 282 -1.94 -4.42 -28.08
N TYR A 283 -0.67 -4.69 -27.83
CA TYR A 283 0.11 -5.58 -28.67
C TYR A 283 1.06 -6.40 -27.82
N ASP A 284 1.44 -7.56 -28.32
CA ASP A 284 2.52 -8.38 -27.80
C ASP A 284 3.49 -8.63 -28.96
N LEU A 285 4.66 -7.99 -28.91
CA LEU A 285 5.68 -8.12 -29.95
C LEU A 285 6.28 -9.53 -29.97
N GLU A 286 6.36 -10.20 -28.82
CA GLU A 286 6.95 -11.53 -28.74
C GLU A 286 6.03 -12.59 -29.37
N ARG A 287 4.72 -12.48 -29.08
CA ARG A 287 3.65 -13.32 -29.64
C ARG A 287 3.28 -12.95 -31.06
N SER A 288 3.66 -11.76 -31.52
CA SER A 288 3.12 -11.13 -32.74
C SER A 288 1.58 -11.04 -32.73
N THR A 289 0.98 -10.86 -31.56
CA THR A 289 -0.48 -10.74 -31.39
C THR A 289 -0.89 -9.30 -31.13
N TYR A 290 -1.98 -8.88 -31.76
CA TYR A 290 -2.54 -7.55 -31.59
C TYR A 290 -3.96 -7.68 -31.03
N PHE A 291 -4.25 -6.87 -30.04
CA PHE A 291 -5.52 -6.83 -29.33
C PHE A 291 -6.18 -5.49 -29.60
N TRP A 292 -7.48 -5.51 -29.84
CA TRP A 292 -8.27 -4.29 -29.84
C TRP A 292 -9.63 -4.53 -29.22
N VAL A 293 -10.15 -3.48 -28.59
CA VAL A 293 -11.51 -3.45 -28.05
C VAL A 293 -12.35 -2.53 -28.92
N ASP A 294 -13.55 -2.99 -29.27
CA ASP A 294 -14.53 -2.16 -29.96
C ASP A 294 -15.57 -1.54 -29.02
N GLU A 295 -16.43 -0.70 -29.59
CA GLU A 295 -17.55 -0.04 -28.90
C GLU A 295 -18.60 -1.00 -28.31
N VAL A 296 -18.55 -2.30 -28.65
CA VAL A 296 -19.51 -3.34 -28.22
C VAL A 296 -18.86 -4.34 -27.24
N LEU A 297 -17.75 -3.95 -26.59
CA LEU A 297 -17.13 -4.69 -25.48
C LEU A 297 -16.51 -6.02 -25.87
N ASN A 298 -16.19 -6.17 -27.14
CA ASN A 298 -15.57 -7.37 -27.66
C ASN A 298 -14.07 -7.15 -27.72
N VAL A 299 -13.31 -8.01 -27.03
CA VAL A 299 -11.87 -8.10 -27.27
C VAL A 299 -11.69 -8.94 -28.52
N PHE A 300 -11.09 -8.34 -29.53
CA PHE A 300 -10.66 -9.05 -30.71
C PHE A 300 -9.16 -9.28 -30.65
N VAL A 301 -8.76 -10.48 -31.07
CA VAL A 301 -7.37 -10.90 -31.16
C VAL A 301 -7.06 -11.14 -32.63
N LEU A 302 -5.99 -10.51 -33.12
CA LEU A 302 -5.56 -10.70 -34.50
C LEU A 302 -5.30 -12.18 -34.77
N GLY A 303 -5.96 -12.74 -35.79
CA GLY A 303 -5.84 -14.15 -36.16
C GLY A 303 -6.90 -15.08 -35.60
N LYS A 304 -7.75 -14.64 -34.65
CA LYS A 304 -8.91 -15.41 -34.16
C LYS A 304 -10.20 -14.92 -34.83
N PRO A 305 -11.06 -15.82 -35.36
CA PRO A 305 -12.29 -15.42 -36.07
C PRO A 305 -13.42 -14.99 -35.13
N ASN A 306 -13.35 -15.42 -33.86
CA ASN A 306 -14.34 -15.10 -32.84
C ASN A 306 -13.75 -14.11 -31.83
N PHE A 307 -14.57 -13.13 -31.43
CA PHE A 307 -14.23 -12.23 -30.34
C PHE A 307 -14.34 -12.94 -29.00
N VAL A 308 -13.56 -12.48 -28.02
CA VAL A 308 -13.58 -12.96 -26.64
C VAL A 308 -14.46 -12.01 -25.82
N PRO A 309 -15.60 -12.47 -25.28
CA PRO A 309 -16.40 -11.64 -24.38
C PRO A 309 -15.70 -11.57 -23.02
N LEU A 310 -15.43 -10.35 -22.54
CA LEU A 310 -14.78 -10.14 -21.24
C LEU A 310 -15.67 -10.49 -20.02
N TYR A 311 -16.97 -10.74 -20.25
CA TYR A 311 -17.94 -11.10 -19.21
C TYR A 311 -18.84 -12.25 -19.69
N PRO A 312 -18.65 -13.50 -19.22
CA PRO A 312 -19.52 -14.63 -19.54
C PRO A 312 -20.83 -14.55 -18.74
N ASP A 313 -21.86 -14.01 -19.39
CA ASP A 313 -23.31 -14.20 -19.14
C ASP A 313 -23.87 -14.12 -17.70
N LYS A 314 -24.11 -12.88 -17.22
CA LYS A 314 -25.33 -12.48 -16.47
C LYS A 314 -25.70 -10.99 -16.66
N CYS A 315 -25.64 -10.48 -17.88
CA CYS A 315 -26.49 -9.35 -18.30
C CYS A 315 -27.50 -9.83 -19.35
N GLY A 316 -28.33 -10.79 -18.95
CA GLY A 316 -29.52 -11.14 -19.72
C GLY A 316 -30.43 -9.91 -19.84
N ASN A 317 -30.73 -9.52 -21.07
CA ASN A 317 -31.83 -8.62 -21.45
C ASN A 317 -31.78 -7.17 -20.91
N ILE A 318 -30.68 -6.45 -21.10
CA ILE A 318 -30.78 -4.99 -21.21
C ILE A 318 -30.73 -4.64 -22.70
N LYS A 319 -31.90 -4.33 -23.28
CA LYS A 319 -31.94 -3.52 -24.50
C LYS A 319 -31.23 -2.21 -24.16
N LEU A 320 -30.06 -1.98 -24.75
CA LEU A 320 -29.43 -0.66 -24.79
C LEU A 320 -30.49 0.33 -25.28
N SER A 321 -30.98 1.19 -24.38
CA SER A 321 -31.75 2.36 -24.76
C SER A 321 -30.78 3.36 -25.42
N PRO A 322 -31.13 4.00 -26.54
CA PRO A 322 -30.20 4.82 -27.31
C PRO A 322 -30.00 6.24 -26.72
N LEU A 323 -29.99 6.40 -25.40
CA LEU A 323 -30.09 7.72 -24.76
C LEU A 323 -28.99 8.08 -23.75
N SER A 324 -27.87 7.35 -23.70
CA SER A 324 -26.66 7.81 -22.98
C SER A 324 -25.38 7.37 -23.72
N PRO A 325 -24.67 8.29 -24.41
CA PRO A 325 -23.46 7.98 -25.17
C PRO A 325 -22.15 7.92 -24.34
N GLU A 326 -22.18 8.15 -23.02
CA GLU A 326 -20.97 8.44 -22.23
C GLU A 326 -20.36 7.26 -21.44
N LEU A 327 -20.93 6.06 -21.50
CA LEU A 327 -20.41 4.92 -20.74
C LEU A 327 -20.14 3.74 -21.67
N THR A 328 -18.91 3.68 -22.20
CA THR A 328 -18.33 2.47 -22.77
C THR A 328 -18.06 1.48 -21.62
N ALA A 329 -18.33 0.19 -21.83
CA ALA A 329 -18.14 -0.79 -20.76
C ALA A 329 -16.72 -1.34 -20.65
N VAL A 330 -15.81 -1.07 -21.60
CA VAL A 330 -14.37 -1.27 -21.46
C VAL A 330 -13.69 -0.10 -22.16
N ASN A 331 -12.89 0.66 -21.43
CA ASN A 331 -12.36 1.95 -21.90
C ASN A 331 -10.93 1.83 -22.41
N SER A 332 -10.15 0.97 -21.75
CA SER A 332 -8.74 0.82 -21.99
C SER A 332 -8.32 -0.60 -21.68
N ILE A 333 -7.41 -1.11 -22.51
CA ILE A 333 -6.73 -2.37 -22.31
C ILE A 333 -5.23 -2.13 -22.23
N SER A 334 -4.56 -2.93 -21.40
CA SER A 334 -3.12 -2.97 -21.32
C SER A 334 -2.67 -4.42 -21.15
N LEU A 335 -1.48 -4.72 -21.65
CA LEU A 335 -0.94 -6.08 -21.66
C LEU A 335 0.25 -6.14 -20.72
N ASP A 336 0.23 -7.09 -19.79
CA ASP A 336 1.46 -7.56 -19.18
C ASP A 336 2.19 -8.44 -20.19
N TRP A 337 3.12 -7.87 -20.94
CA TRP A 337 3.88 -8.60 -21.96
C TRP A 337 4.79 -9.69 -21.37
N SER A 338 5.04 -9.68 -20.06
CA SER A 338 5.87 -10.70 -19.40
C SER A 338 5.12 -12.01 -19.15
N THR A 339 3.85 -11.90 -18.77
CA THR A 339 2.98 -13.04 -18.50
C THR A 339 1.97 -13.28 -19.63
N GLY A 340 1.82 -12.35 -20.56
CA GLY A 340 0.76 -12.33 -21.58
C GLY A 340 -0.64 -12.02 -21.04
N GLN A 341 -0.77 -11.66 -19.77
CA GLN A 341 -2.06 -11.38 -19.12
C GLN A 341 -2.62 -10.03 -19.58
N LEU A 342 -3.93 -9.97 -19.83
CA LEU A 342 -4.62 -8.73 -20.19
C LEU A 342 -5.22 -8.08 -18.95
N TYR A 343 -5.00 -6.79 -18.84
CA TYR A 343 -5.62 -5.91 -17.87
C TYR A 343 -6.59 -4.98 -18.60
N TRP A 344 -7.79 -4.81 -18.08
CA TRP A 344 -8.75 -3.88 -18.65
C TRP A 344 -9.51 -3.12 -17.58
N ALA A 345 -9.88 -1.90 -17.96
CA ALA A 345 -10.60 -0.97 -17.12
C ALA A 345 -12.01 -0.73 -17.67
N SER A 346 -13.01 -0.75 -16.78
CA SER A 346 -14.41 -0.51 -17.11
C SER A 346 -14.99 0.62 -16.26
N SER A 347 -15.32 1.76 -16.87
CA SER A 347 -16.06 2.83 -16.16
C SER A 347 -17.52 2.44 -15.90
N PHE A 348 -18.14 1.67 -16.79
CA PHE A 348 -19.52 1.21 -16.61
C PHE A 348 -19.68 0.28 -15.42
N SER A 349 -18.83 -0.76 -15.34
CA SER A 349 -18.89 -1.74 -14.24
C SER A 349 -18.05 -1.33 -13.03
N ARG A 350 -17.27 -0.24 -13.13
CA ARG A 350 -16.47 0.35 -12.04
C ARG A 350 -15.43 -0.60 -11.47
N VAL A 351 -14.78 -1.35 -12.35
CA VAL A 351 -13.78 -2.36 -11.99
C VAL A 351 -12.53 -2.27 -12.85
N ILE A 352 -11.40 -2.69 -12.27
CA ILE A 352 -10.21 -3.10 -13.01
C ILE A 352 -10.08 -4.61 -12.85
N CYS A 353 -9.95 -5.32 -13.97
CA CYS A 353 -9.83 -6.76 -14.01
C CYS A 353 -8.49 -7.17 -14.64
N ALA A 354 -8.01 -8.34 -14.24
CA ALA A 354 -6.99 -9.07 -14.96
C ALA A 354 -7.53 -10.42 -15.40
N GLY A 355 -7.13 -10.85 -16.58
CA GLY A 355 -7.59 -12.11 -17.14
C GLY A 355 -6.68 -12.62 -18.23
N LEU A 356 -6.87 -13.88 -18.54
CA LEU A 356 -6.13 -14.53 -19.60
C LEU A 356 -6.54 -13.97 -20.97
N SER A 357 -5.59 -13.77 -21.88
CA SER A 357 -5.82 -13.24 -23.24
C SER A 357 -6.68 -14.15 -24.14
N ASP A 358 -7.06 -15.33 -23.65
CA ASP A 358 -7.97 -16.28 -24.27
C ASP A 358 -9.43 -16.22 -23.75
N GLY A 359 -9.67 -15.46 -22.67
CA GLY A 359 -10.98 -15.31 -22.02
C GLY A 359 -11.46 -16.45 -21.12
N ARG A 360 -10.60 -17.43 -20.76
CA ARG A 360 -10.99 -18.60 -19.96
C ARG A 360 -11.10 -18.35 -18.44
N GLY A 361 -10.75 -17.16 -17.97
CA GLY A 361 -10.91 -16.74 -16.59
C GLY A 361 -10.46 -15.30 -16.38
N TYR A 362 -11.14 -14.61 -15.45
CA TYR A 362 -10.76 -13.27 -15.02
C TYR A 362 -10.96 -13.10 -13.51
N VAL A 363 -10.13 -12.25 -12.92
CA VAL A 363 -10.21 -11.84 -11.53
C VAL A 363 -10.43 -10.33 -11.50
N LYS A 364 -11.28 -9.89 -10.59
CA LYS A 364 -11.46 -8.47 -10.33
C LYS A 364 -10.43 -8.03 -9.30
N ILE A 365 -9.61 -7.05 -9.67
CA ILE A 365 -8.49 -6.59 -8.86
C ILE A 365 -8.91 -5.41 -7.97
N LEU A 366 -9.72 -4.50 -8.52
CA LEU A 366 -10.22 -3.32 -7.81
C LEU A 366 -11.71 -3.07 -8.13
N GLU A 367 -12.51 -2.73 -7.11
CA GLU A 367 -13.97 -2.47 -7.25
C GLU A 367 -14.50 -1.26 -6.47
N LYS A 368 -13.78 -0.74 -5.46
CA LYS A 368 -14.26 0.35 -4.58
C LYS A 368 -13.78 1.72 -5.08
N ASP A 369 -14.65 2.74 -5.04
CA ASP A 369 -14.33 4.14 -5.38
C ASP A 369 -13.57 4.28 -6.72
N LEU A 370 -14.06 3.57 -7.74
CA LEU A 370 -13.35 3.37 -8.99
C LEU A 370 -14.25 3.70 -10.18
N VAL A 371 -13.80 4.64 -11.02
CA VAL A 371 -14.38 4.95 -12.33
C VAL A 371 -13.20 5.13 -13.29
N PRO A 372 -12.62 4.02 -13.78
CA PRO A 372 -11.35 4.07 -14.48
C PRO A 372 -11.56 4.42 -15.95
N GLU A 373 -10.78 5.36 -16.48
CA GLU A 373 -10.87 5.84 -17.87
C GLU A 373 -9.78 5.22 -18.75
N GLN A 374 -8.51 5.34 -18.35
CA GLN A 374 -7.36 4.80 -19.08
C GLN A 374 -6.43 4.07 -18.12
N LEU A 375 -5.81 2.97 -18.57
CA LEU A 375 -4.96 2.11 -17.75
C LEU A 375 -3.69 1.72 -18.52
N VAL A 376 -2.57 1.72 -17.81
CA VAL A 376 -1.28 1.21 -18.26
C VAL A 376 -0.67 0.34 -17.17
N VAL A 377 -0.01 -0.75 -17.56
CA VAL A 377 0.70 -1.63 -16.62
C VAL A 377 2.21 -1.40 -16.69
N PHE A 378 2.89 -1.63 -15.56
CA PHE A 378 4.34 -1.67 -15.46
C PHE A 378 4.81 -3.04 -14.93
N PRO A 379 4.90 -4.05 -15.82
CA PRO A 379 5.27 -5.42 -15.48
C PRO A 379 6.59 -5.60 -14.73
N GLU A 380 7.60 -4.77 -15.01
CA GLU A 380 8.91 -4.84 -14.35
C GLU A 380 8.84 -4.48 -12.87
N LYS A 381 8.01 -3.48 -12.51
CA LYS A 381 7.81 -3.05 -11.13
C LYS A 381 6.63 -3.73 -10.44
N LYS A 382 5.81 -4.49 -11.17
CA LYS A 382 4.56 -5.11 -10.68
C LYS A 382 3.52 -4.10 -10.20
N TYR A 383 3.45 -2.94 -10.84
CA TYR A 383 2.44 -1.90 -10.58
C TYR A 383 1.57 -1.65 -11.82
N LEU A 384 0.35 -1.19 -11.60
CA LEU A 384 -0.54 -0.65 -12.64
C LEU A 384 -0.94 0.78 -12.29
N TYR A 385 -1.17 1.59 -13.32
CA TYR A 385 -1.50 3.00 -13.23
C TYR A 385 -2.74 3.30 -14.06
N TRP A 386 -3.63 4.13 -13.53
CA TRP A 386 -4.85 4.49 -14.24
C TRP A 386 -5.31 5.90 -13.92
N VAL A 387 -6.12 6.46 -14.82
CA VAL A 387 -6.91 7.66 -14.56
C VAL A 387 -8.23 7.23 -13.94
N ASN A 388 -8.53 7.75 -12.75
CA ASN A 388 -9.81 7.59 -12.08
C ASN A 388 -10.62 8.90 -12.19
N ARG A 389 -11.87 8.82 -12.67
CA ARG A 389 -12.77 9.99 -12.75
C ARG A 389 -13.32 10.40 -11.39
N GLY A 390 -13.39 9.47 -10.44
CA GLY A 390 -13.99 9.68 -9.12
C GLY A 390 -15.50 10.00 -9.17
N GLY A 391 -16.19 9.93 -8.03
CA GLY A 391 -17.60 10.32 -7.91
C GLY A 391 -17.85 11.82 -7.72
N THR A 392 -16.81 12.56 -7.34
CA THR A 392 -16.84 13.97 -6.94
C THR A 392 -16.47 14.95 -8.07
N GLY A 393 -16.19 14.45 -9.28
CA GLY A 393 -15.81 15.25 -10.45
C GLY A 393 -14.31 15.61 -10.53
N VAL A 394 -13.52 15.25 -9.52
CA VAL A 394 -12.06 15.41 -9.52
C VAL A 394 -11.41 14.17 -10.10
N ARG A 395 -10.66 14.33 -11.19
CA ARG A 395 -9.92 13.24 -11.83
C ARG A 395 -8.55 13.06 -11.17
N THR A 396 -8.14 11.82 -10.93
CA THR A 396 -6.88 11.46 -10.28
C THR A 396 -6.11 10.45 -11.12
N VAL A 397 -4.77 10.56 -11.12
CA VAL A 397 -3.88 9.47 -11.55
C VAL A 397 -3.57 8.63 -10.32
N GLU A 398 -3.88 7.36 -10.38
CA GLU A 398 -3.73 6.41 -9.26
C GLU A 398 -2.80 5.27 -9.65
N SER A 399 -2.20 4.65 -8.62
CA SER A 399 -1.33 3.50 -8.74
C SER A 399 -1.74 2.42 -7.75
N ALA A 400 -1.53 1.16 -8.10
CA ALA A 400 -1.66 0.01 -7.21
C ALA A 400 -0.74 -1.10 -7.69
N GLY A 401 -0.44 -2.06 -6.81
CA GLY A 401 0.14 -3.33 -7.21
C GLY A 401 -0.71 -4.00 -8.28
N MET A 402 -0.10 -4.81 -9.14
CA MET A 402 -0.81 -5.54 -10.20
C MET A 402 -1.80 -6.59 -9.65
N ASP A 403 -1.74 -6.87 -8.35
CA ASP A 403 -2.66 -7.67 -7.54
C ASP A 403 -3.73 -6.84 -6.81
N GLY A 404 -3.68 -5.50 -6.91
CA GLY A 404 -4.61 -4.57 -6.27
C GLY A 404 -4.17 -4.05 -4.89
N SER A 405 -3.01 -4.49 -4.40
CA SER A 405 -2.44 -4.00 -3.14
C SER A 405 -1.90 -2.56 -3.26
N ASP A 406 -1.61 -1.90 -2.13
CA ASP A 406 -0.90 -0.61 -2.10
C ASP A 406 -1.48 0.52 -2.96
N ARG A 407 -2.82 0.62 -3.06
CA ARG A 407 -3.49 1.67 -3.84
C ARG A 407 -3.20 3.08 -3.31
N LYS A 408 -2.71 3.97 -4.17
CA LYS A 408 -2.30 5.34 -3.87
C LYS A 408 -2.70 6.32 -4.97
N VAL A 409 -2.93 7.58 -4.59
CA VAL A 409 -3.14 8.70 -5.53
C VAL A 409 -1.80 9.35 -5.82
N LEU A 410 -1.39 9.40 -7.10
CA LEU A 410 -0.13 10.00 -7.55
C LEU A 410 -0.27 11.47 -7.92
N ALA A 411 -1.36 11.84 -8.59
CA ALA A 411 -1.58 13.20 -9.03
C ALA A 411 -3.07 13.54 -9.10
N VAL A 412 -3.41 14.77 -8.72
CA VAL A 412 -4.75 15.35 -8.92
C VAL A 412 -4.74 16.16 -10.21
N LEU A 413 -5.71 15.90 -11.08
CA LEU A 413 -5.86 16.52 -12.39
C LEU A 413 -6.92 17.62 -12.34
N THR A 414 -6.67 18.71 -13.07
CA THR A 414 -7.60 19.83 -13.20
C THR A 414 -8.69 19.49 -14.23
N THR A 415 -9.95 19.67 -13.82
CA THR A 415 -11.31 19.45 -14.38
C THR A 415 -11.63 18.83 -15.76
N GLU A 416 -10.69 18.57 -16.68
CA GLU A 416 -11.01 17.99 -18.01
C GLU A 416 -10.26 16.69 -18.32
N GLU A 417 -10.82 15.94 -19.28
CA GLU A 417 -10.49 14.55 -19.61
C GLU A 417 -9.01 14.40 -20.01
N PRO A 418 -8.17 13.71 -19.21
CA PRO A 418 -6.80 13.42 -19.62
C PRO A 418 -6.82 12.36 -20.71
N LEU A 419 -6.09 12.62 -21.79
CA LEU A 419 -6.06 11.74 -22.96
C LEU A 419 -4.68 11.11 -23.15
N GLY A 420 -4.67 9.82 -23.49
CA GLY A 420 -3.46 9.09 -23.85
C GLY A 420 -2.46 8.91 -22.69
N LEU A 421 -2.91 8.42 -21.54
CA LEU A 421 -2.02 8.00 -20.47
C LEU A 421 -1.02 6.96 -21.03
N THR A 422 0.26 7.27 -20.92
CA THR A 422 1.35 6.42 -21.40
C THR A 422 2.51 6.42 -20.41
N LEU A 423 3.28 5.33 -20.39
CA LEU A 423 4.38 5.10 -19.47
C LEU A 423 5.69 5.00 -20.25
N ASP A 424 6.67 5.80 -19.86
CA ASP A 424 8.07 5.57 -20.22
C ASP A 424 8.74 4.74 -19.12
N HIS A 425 8.91 3.45 -19.40
CA HIS A 425 9.54 2.49 -18.50
C HIS A 425 11.04 2.76 -18.28
N VAL A 426 11.71 3.48 -19.19
CA VAL A 426 13.14 3.78 -19.05
C VAL A 426 13.37 4.90 -18.03
N THR A 427 12.53 5.93 -18.08
CA THR A 427 12.65 7.11 -17.23
C THR A 427 11.74 7.09 -16.01
N ASP A 428 10.98 6.00 -15.83
CA ASP A 428 10.04 5.82 -14.73
C ASP A 428 9.00 6.96 -14.65
N ARG A 429 8.44 7.34 -15.80
CA ARG A 429 7.54 8.50 -15.91
C ARG A 429 6.25 8.19 -16.66
N LEU A 430 5.16 8.72 -16.11
CA LEU A 430 3.85 8.75 -16.75
C LEU A 430 3.69 10.06 -17.51
N TYR A 431 3.01 10.00 -18.66
CA TYR A 431 2.68 11.14 -19.50
C TYR A 431 1.20 11.10 -19.89
N TRP A 432 0.58 12.26 -19.99
CA TRP A 432 -0.79 12.40 -20.47
C TRP A 432 -1.00 13.77 -21.13
N ILE A 433 -2.00 13.87 -21.98
CA ILE A 433 -2.44 15.13 -22.57
C ILE A 433 -3.39 15.83 -21.62
N SER A 434 -3.13 17.10 -21.32
CA SER A 434 -4.08 18.01 -20.67
C SER A 434 -4.69 18.93 -21.73
N GLU A 435 -5.96 18.69 -22.07
CA GLU A 435 -6.70 19.51 -23.04
C GLU A 435 -6.82 20.96 -22.56
N TYR A 436 -7.20 21.15 -21.30
CA TYR A 436 -7.32 22.46 -20.66
C TYR A 436 -6.03 23.29 -20.75
N LYS A 437 -4.87 22.70 -20.40
CA LYS A 437 -3.58 23.41 -20.43
C LYS A 437 -2.94 23.44 -21.82
N LYS A 438 -3.51 22.73 -22.80
CA LYS A 438 -2.94 22.52 -24.14
C LYS A 438 -1.48 22.05 -24.07
N SER A 439 -1.24 21.12 -23.15
CA SER A 439 0.09 20.68 -22.79
C SER A 439 0.14 19.16 -22.63
N ILE A 440 1.34 18.60 -22.78
CA ILE A 440 1.61 17.24 -22.30
C ILE A 440 2.15 17.38 -20.88
N GLU A 441 1.52 16.72 -19.92
CA GLU A 441 1.99 16.66 -18.55
C GLU A 441 2.74 15.36 -18.29
N THR A 442 3.66 15.40 -17.33
CA THR A 442 4.39 14.22 -16.86
C THR A 442 4.56 14.23 -15.36
N VAL A 443 4.61 13.05 -14.76
CA VAL A 443 4.99 12.83 -13.36
C VAL A 443 5.82 11.55 -13.26
N LYS A 444 6.74 11.46 -12.31
CA LYS A 444 7.42 10.20 -12.01
C LYS A 444 6.43 9.21 -11.38
N VAL A 445 6.71 7.92 -11.53
CA VAL A 445 5.89 6.84 -10.93
C VAL A 445 5.84 6.89 -9.39
N ASP A 446 6.75 7.64 -8.74
CA ASP A 446 6.75 7.89 -7.29
C ASP A 446 5.89 9.10 -6.88
N GLY A 447 5.26 9.81 -7.84
CA GLY A 447 4.45 11.01 -7.63
C GLY A 447 5.24 12.33 -7.62
N SER A 448 6.57 12.29 -7.69
CA SER A 448 7.43 13.47 -7.70
C SER A 448 7.72 14.00 -9.11
N GLY A 449 8.35 15.17 -9.22
CA GLY A 449 8.86 15.69 -10.49
C GLY A 449 7.78 15.93 -11.56
N ARG A 450 6.62 16.45 -11.14
CA ARG A 450 5.55 16.87 -12.06
C ARG A 450 6.03 18.02 -12.94
N TYR A 451 5.82 17.91 -14.25
CA TYR A 451 6.21 18.92 -15.23
C TYR A 451 5.18 19.01 -16.36
N SER A 452 5.05 20.18 -16.98
CA SER A 452 4.11 20.43 -18.09
C SER A 452 4.86 21.03 -19.28
N PHE A 453 4.65 20.46 -20.47
CA PHE A 453 5.19 20.96 -21.73
C PHE A 453 4.13 21.82 -22.45
N PRO A 454 4.18 23.15 -22.35
CA PRO A 454 3.15 24.02 -22.90
C PRO A 454 3.20 24.12 -24.43
N GLU A 455 2.08 24.53 -25.04
CA GLU A 455 1.96 24.88 -26.47
C GLU A 455 2.26 23.76 -27.48
N ILE A 456 1.91 22.51 -27.16
CA ILE A 456 2.18 21.36 -28.06
C ILE A 456 1.13 21.22 -29.17
N PHE A 457 -0.13 21.55 -28.88
CA PHE A 457 -1.24 21.44 -29.83
C PHE A 457 -2.18 22.65 -29.76
N LEU A 458 -2.87 22.90 -30.87
CA LEU A 458 -3.77 24.04 -31.05
C LEU A 458 -5.20 23.68 -30.62
N GLU A 459 -6.00 24.70 -30.30
CA GLU A 459 -7.36 24.62 -29.75
C GLU A 459 -8.32 23.75 -30.60
N ASP A 460 -8.13 23.70 -31.92
CA ASP A 460 -9.01 22.98 -32.85
C ASP A 460 -8.59 21.51 -33.09
N GLU A 461 -7.46 21.07 -32.55
CA GLU A 461 -6.83 19.80 -32.95
C GLU A 461 -7.22 18.57 -32.14
N ASN A 462 -8.20 18.64 -31.22
CA ASN A 462 -8.92 17.47 -30.66
C ASN A 462 -8.08 16.16 -30.56
N PRO A 463 -7.13 16.08 -29.62
CA PRO A 463 -6.22 14.96 -29.52
C PRO A 463 -6.96 13.65 -29.24
N VAL A 464 -6.42 12.54 -29.74
CA VAL A 464 -7.02 11.19 -29.64
C VAL A 464 -6.18 10.27 -28.76
N GLY A 465 -4.86 10.47 -28.74
CA GLY A 465 -3.95 9.66 -27.93
C GLY A 465 -2.52 10.18 -27.95
N LEU A 466 -1.71 9.61 -27.06
CA LEU A 466 -0.31 9.94 -26.84
C LEU A 466 0.48 8.65 -26.62
N ALA A 467 1.69 8.61 -27.16
CA ALA A 467 2.71 7.62 -26.86
C ALA A 467 4.07 8.33 -26.77
N VAL A 468 4.92 7.87 -25.86
CA VAL A 468 6.28 8.39 -25.69
C VAL A 468 7.30 7.33 -26.04
N PHE A 469 8.32 7.70 -26.82
CA PHE A 469 9.45 6.83 -27.14
C PHE A 469 10.70 7.67 -27.45
N GLU A 470 11.87 7.28 -26.95
CA GLU A 470 13.15 8.01 -27.12
C GLU A 470 13.06 9.50 -26.71
N ASN A 471 12.39 9.79 -25.60
CA ASN A 471 12.15 11.17 -25.17
C ASN A 471 11.52 12.04 -26.28
N SER A 472 10.63 11.45 -27.08
CA SER A 472 9.89 12.12 -28.16
C SER A 472 8.40 11.79 -28.04
N PHE A 473 7.56 12.77 -28.39
CA PHE A 473 6.11 12.65 -28.29
C PHE A 473 5.51 12.27 -29.63
N PHE A 474 4.78 11.17 -29.64
CA PHE A 474 3.90 10.77 -30.73
C PHE A 474 2.47 11.03 -30.27
N TRP A 475 1.78 11.93 -30.93
CA TRP A 475 0.40 12.25 -30.57
C TRP A 475 -0.43 12.40 -31.84
N ALA A 476 -1.72 12.10 -31.75
CA ALA A 476 -2.61 12.13 -32.89
C ALA A 476 -3.82 13.01 -32.63
N ASN A 477 -4.30 13.66 -33.68
CA ASN A 477 -5.65 14.17 -33.74
C ASN A 477 -6.55 13.19 -34.50
N LYS A 478 -7.83 13.53 -34.70
CA LYS A 478 -8.80 12.69 -35.43
C LYS A 478 -8.42 12.41 -36.89
N THR A 479 -7.42 13.10 -37.45
CA THR A 479 -7.07 13.08 -38.88
C THR A 479 -5.58 12.90 -39.17
N GLN A 480 -4.69 13.10 -38.20
CA GLN A 480 -3.25 13.21 -38.41
C GLN A 480 -2.48 12.67 -37.21
N LEU A 481 -1.34 12.02 -37.51
CA LEU A 481 -0.35 11.59 -36.53
C LEU A 481 0.86 12.51 -36.59
N PHE A 482 1.25 13.06 -35.44
CA PHE A 482 2.37 13.97 -35.28
C PHE A 482 3.52 13.33 -34.50
N TYR A 483 4.72 13.77 -34.84
CA TYR A 483 5.93 13.59 -34.08
C TYR A 483 6.44 14.95 -33.61
N THR A 484 6.68 15.08 -32.32
CA THR A 484 7.12 16.32 -31.68
C THR A 484 8.27 16.03 -30.72
N SER A 485 9.34 16.84 -30.78
CA SER A 485 10.43 16.77 -29.79
C SER A 485 10.10 17.66 -28.58
N PRO A 486 10.37 17.22 -27.34
CA PRO A 486 10.15 18.03 -26.14
C PRO A 486 10.99 19.31 -26.10
N ARG A 487 12.15 19.32 -26.79
CA ARG A 487 13.05 20.47 -26.86
C ARG A 487 12.58 21.54 -27.86
N SER A 488 11.77 21.14 -28.84
CA SER A 488 11.25 22.02 -29.89
C SER A 488 9.77 21.72 -30.14
N PRO A 489 8.88 21.95 -29.15
CA PRO A 489 7.47 21.56 -29.22
C PRO A 489 6.72 22.21 -30.40
N LYS A 490 7.19 23.37 -30.87
CA LYS A 490 6.61 24.10 -32.02
C LYS A 490 6.96 23.50 -33.39
N GLU A 491 8.02 22.70 -33.48
CA GLU A 491 8.46 22.04 -34.71
C GLU A 491 7.91 20.61 -34.76
N ARG A 492 6.69 20.46 -35.30
CA ARG A 492 6.00 19.17 -35.44
C ARG A 492 6.14 18.60 -36.84
N GLN A 493 6.38 17.29 -36.92
CA GLN A 493 6.41 16.54 -38.18
C GLN A 493 5.13 15.71 -38.32
N VAL A 494 4.45 15.82 -39.46
CA VAL A 494 3.32 14.94 -39.80
C VAL A 494 3.86 13.61 -40.30
N LEU A 495 3.48 12.52 -39.64
CA LEU A 495 3.88 11.16 -40.01
C LEU A 495 2.86 10.47 -40.92
N LEU A 496 1.57 10.75 -40.71
CA LEU A 496 0.48 10.15 -41.48
C LEU A 496 -0.75 11.06 -41.44
N ASP A 497 -1.44 11.17 -42.59
CA ASP A 497 -2.65 11.97 -42.77
C ASP A 497 -3.83 11.03 -43.02
N THR A 498 -4.48 10.58 -41.95
CA THR A 498 -5.59 9.61 -41.98
C THR A 498 -6.43 9.64 -40.70
N SER A 499 -7.72 9.27 -40.81
CA SER A 499 -8.60 9.12 -39.65
C SER A 499 -8.13 7.98 -38.75
N MET A 500 -7.96 8.26 -37.45
CA MET A 500 -7.57 7.25 -36.47
C MET A 500 -8.32 7.41 -35.15
N SER A 501 -8.55 6.28 -34.49
CA SER A 501 -9.26 6.19 -33.21
C SER A 501 -8.34 5.80 -32.06
N ALA A 502 -7.26 5.06 -32.32
CA ALA A 502 -6.23 4.73 -31.36
C ALA A 502 -4.90 4.43 -32.07
N PHE A 503 -3.78 4.60 -31.39
CA PHE A 503 -2.48 4.17 -31.90
C PHE A 503 -1.55 3.78 -30.76
N SER A 504 -0.49 3.03 -31.06
CA SER A 504 0.55 2.67 -30.11
C SER A 504 1.90 2.51 -30.81
N VAL A 505 2.99 2.89 -30.14
CA VAL A 505 4.35 2.71 -30.67
C VAL A 505 4.79 1.28 -30.43
N LEU A 506 5.21 0.60 -31.49
CA LEU A 506 5.73 -0.76 -31.50
C LEU A 506 7.26 -0.70 -31.51
N HIS A 507 7.87 -1.11 -30.41
CA HIS A 507 9.32 -1.29 -30.36
C HIS A 507 9.71 -2.33 -29.32
N LYS A 508 10.73 -3.16 -29.62
CA LYS A 508 11.21 -4.21 -28.71
C LYS A 508 11.70 -3.67 -27.35
N SER A 509 12.18 -2.43 -27.32
CA SER A 509 12.59 -1.80 -26.07
C SER A 509 11.41 -1.33 -25.23
N LEU A 510 10.20 -1.16 -25.77
CA LEU A 510 8.99 -0.84 -24.98
C LEU A 510 8.36 -2.07 -24.33
N GLN A 511 8.69 -3.25 -24.84
CA GLN A 511 8.41 -4.54 -24.22
C GLN A 511 9.74 -5.24 -24.01
N PRO A 512 10.62 -4.65 -23.18
CA PRO A 512 11.84 -5.31 -22.83
C PRO A 512 11.39 -6.65 -22.27
N LYS A 513 11.94 -7.71 -22.83
CA LYS A 513 11.71 -9.01 -22.25
C LYS A 513 12.24 -8.89 -20.84
N ILE A 514 11.36 -9.04 -19.85
CA ILE A 514 11.76 -9.22 -18.45
C ILE A 514 12.82 -10.33 -18.37
N HIS A 515 12.82 -11.17 -19.40
CA HIS A 515 13.86 -12.09 -19.78
C HIS A 515 14.29 -11.97 -21.26
N GLU A 516 15.17 -11.01 -21.63
CA GLU A 516 15.77 -10.95 -22.99
C GLU A 516 16.55 -12.23 -23.35
N LYS A 517 16.76 -13.05 -22.32
CA LYS A 517 16.75 -14.51 -22.37
C LYS A 517 15.82 -14.97 -21.24
N CYS A 518 14.84 -15.86 -21.52
CA CYS A 518 14.31 -16.73 -20.46
C CYS A 518 15.53 -17.24 -19.72
N SER A 519 15.54 -17.17 -18.40
CA SER A 519 16.62 -17.82 -17.67
C SER A 519 16.67 -19.27 -18.17
N PRO A 520 17.83 -19.93 -18.29
CA PRO A 520 17.91 -21.29 -18.86
C PRO A 520 17.04 -22.35 -18.16
N SER A 521 16.39 -21.98 -17.06
CA SER A 521 15.41 -22.70 -16.25
C SER A 521 13.94 -22.50 -16.63
N GLU A 522 13.62 -21.69 -17.64
CA GLU A 522 12.25 -21.38 -18.04
C GLU A 522 11.96 -21.89 -19.46
N PHE A 523 10.76 -22.42 -19.66
CA PHE A 523 10.22 -22.81 -20.96
C PHE A 523 9.51 -21.63 -21.59
N ARG A 524 9.82 -21.41 -22.86
CA ARG A 524 9.21 -20.36 -23.66
C ARG A 524 8.00 -20.95 -24.37
N CYS A 525 6.79 -20.59 -23.94
CA CYS A 525 5.54 -20.87 -24.65
C CYS A 525 5.66 -20.36 -26.11
N GLU A 526 4.86 -20.89 -27.03
CA GLU A 526 4.99 -20.56 -28.47
C GLU A 526 4.64 -19.11 -28.78
N ASN A 527 3.74 -18.54 -27.99
CA ASN A 527 3.45 -17.13 -27.96
C ASN A 527 4.65 -16.32 -27.33
N GLY A 528 5.52 -16.89 -26.51
CA GLY A 528 6.72 -16.20 -25.97
C GLY A 528 6.61 -15.69 -24.53
N GLN A 529 5.76 -16.32 -23.73
CA GLN A 529 5.71 -16.14 -22.27
C GLN A 529 6.64 -17.19 -21.70
N CYS A 530 7.50 -16.78 -20.77
CA CYS A 530 8.39 -17.70 -20.07
C CYS A 530 7.61 -18.25 -18.87
N ILE A 531 7.14 -19.50 -18.98
CA ILE A 531 6.64 -20.27 -17.83
C ILE A 531 7.72 -21.25 -17.40
N SER A 532 7.67 -21.74 -16.18
CA SER A 532 8.64 -22.77 -15.79
C SER A 532 8.49 -24.02 -16.69
N TYR A 533 9.60 -24.66 -17.08
CA TYR A 533 9.58 -25.82 -18.00
C TYR A 533 8.77 -27.02 -17.49
N SER A 534 8.46 -27.01 -16.20
CA SER A 534 7.62 -27.97 -15.50
C SER A 534 6.11 -27.80 -15.65
N LEU A 535 5.68 -26.61 -16.08
CA LEU A 535 4.28 -26.30 -16.38
C LEU A 535 3.96 -26.66 -17.85
N HIS A 536 4.81 -27.45 -18.52
CA HIS A 536 4.59 -28.02 -19.86
C HIS A 536 4.20 -29.50 -19.77
N CYS A 537 3.01 -29.86 -20.23
CA CYS A 537 2.39 -31.19 -20.19
C CYS A 537 2.00 -31.71 -18.79
N ASP A 538 1.57 -30.87 -17.86
CA ASP A 538 1.13 -31.21 -16.50
C ASP A 538 -0.38 -31.54 -16.40
N GLY A 539 -1.16 -31.27 -17.44
CA GLY A 539 -2.59 -31.63 -17.56
C GLY A 539 -3.55 -30.50 -17.17
N ASN A 540 -3.00 -29.37 -16.72
CA ASN A 540 -3.64 -28.09 -16.50
C ASN A 540 -3.16 -27.12 -17.60
N GLN A 541 -3.87 -26.01 -17.84
CA GLN A 541 -3.51 -25.06 -18.90
C GLN A 541 -2.81 -23.85 -18.28
N ASP A 542 -1.49 -23.83 -18.34
CA ASP A 542 -0.62 -22.81 -17.73
C ASP A 542 -0.07 -21.80 -18.75
N CYS A 543 0.20 -22.20 -20.01
CA CYS A 543 0.38 -21.24 -21.09
C CYS A 543 -0.99 -20.68 -21.53
N LEU A 544 -1.03 -19.36 -21.76
CA LEU A 544 -2.20 -18.66 -22.28
C LEU A 544 -2.70 -19.16 -23.63
N ASP A 545 -1.79 -19.63 -24.46
CA ASP A 545 -2.06 -20.25 -25.77
C ASP A 545 -2.10 -21.77 -25.70
N HIS A 546 -2.16 -22.36 -24.50
CA HIS A 546 -2.26 -23.81 -24.29
C HIS A 546 -1.13 -24.62 -24.96
N SER A 547 -0.07 -23.94 -25.40
CA SER A 547 1.06 -24.55 -26.11
C SER A 547 1.94 -25.40 -25.19
N ASP A 548 1.75 -25.27 -23.88
CA ASP A 548 2.27 -26.15 -22.85
C ASP A 548 1.64 -27.54 -22.84
N GLU A 549 0.37 -27.66 -23.20
CA GLU A 549 -0.38 -28.92 -23.18
C GLU A 549 -0.63 -29.52 -24.58
N GLU A 550 -0.35 -28.77 -25.66
CA GLU A 550 -0.44 -29.28 -27.02
C GLU A 550 0.76 -30.21 -27.33
N GLY A 551 0.44 -31.43 -27.79
CA GLY A 551 1.43 -32.49 -28.00
C GLY A 551 1.63 -33.42 -26.81
N CYS A 552 0.76 -33.35 -25.79
CA CYS A 552 0.90 -34.12 -24.54
C CYS A 552 -0.04 -35.36 -24.44
N PRO A 553 0.29 -36.40 -23.64
CA PRO A 553 -0.25 -37.76 -23.85
C PRO A 553 -1.40 -38.35 -22.96
N VAL A 554 -2.35 -37.63 -22.24
CA VAL A 554 -3.74 -38.07 -21.71
C VAL A 554 -4.11 -38.12 -20.13
N ALA A 555 -5.42 -38.00 -19.66
CA ALA A 555 -6.06 -37.76 -18.26
C ALA A 555 -7.39 -38.57 -17.76
N ARG A 556 -7.85 -38.71 -16.42
CA ARG A 556 -9.27 -39.12 -15.81
C ARG A 556 -9.54 -39.43 -14.20
N PRO A 557 -10.83 -39.59 -13.60
CA PRO A 557 -11.41 -39.37 -12.16
C PRO A 557 -12.06 -40.52 -11.14
N LEU A 558 -12.78 -40.20 -9.98
CA LEU A 558 -12.95 -40.81 -8.53
C LEU A 558 -14.34 -41.29 -7.80
N ARG A 559 -14.34 -41.87 -6.52
CA ARG A 559 -15.46 -42.41 -5.57
C ARG A 559 -15.15 -42.26 -4.00
N CYS A 560 -16.13 -42.20 -3.02
CA CYS A 560 -15.93 -41.84 -1.54
C CYS A 560 -15.74 -42.95 -0.43
N PRO A 561 -15.16 -42.63 0.77
CA PRO A 561 -14.74 -43.53 1.87
C PRO A 561 -15.70 -43.63 3.12
N PRO A 562 -15.42 -44.49 4.14
CA PRO A 562 -16.30 -44.74 5.31
C PRO A 562 -16.07 -43.78 6.50
N GLY A 563 -17.15 -43.39 7.19
CA GLY A 563 -17.18 -42.32 8.22
C GLY A 563 -17.89 -41.06 7.70
N GLU A 564 -17.93 -40.94 6.37
CA GLU A 564 -18.68 -39.93 5.66
C GLU A 564 -20.00 -40.51 5.13
N VAL A 565 -21.08 -39.76 5.33
CA VAL A 565 -22.38 -40.00 4.76
C VAL A 565 -22.50 -39.20 3.48
N LYS A 566 -22.91 -39.88 2.41
CA LYS A 566 -23.14 -39.22 1.12
C LYS A 566 -24.33 -38.28 1.21
N CYS A 567 -24.12 -36.98 0.99
CA CYS A 567 -25.16 -35.97 0.87
C CYS A 567 -26.22 -36.45 -0.14
N ARG A 568 -27.49 -36.33 0.25
CA ARG A 568 -28.57 -37.15 -0.31
C ARG A 568 -28.80 -36.90 -1.81
N ARG A 569 -28.54 -35.70 -2.33
CA ARG A 569 -28.64 -35.40 -3.78
C ARG A 569 -27.38 -34.84 -4.43
N SER A 570 -26.56 -34.06 -3.72
CA SER A 570 -25.31 -33.51 -4.28
C SER A 570 -24.24 -34.59 -4.51
N GLY A 571 -24.29 -35.67 -3.74
CA GLY A 571 -23.43 -36.84 -3.93
C GLY A 571 -22.00 -36.69 -3.41
N GLU A 572 -21.75 -35.61 -2.70
CA GLU A 572 -20.53 -35.31 -1.92
C GLU A 572 -20.63 -36.04 -0.58
N CYS A 573 -19.53 -36.18 0.14
CA CYS A 573 -19.44 -37.04 1.32
C CYS A 573 -19.05 -36.18 2.52
N VAL A 574 -19.89 -36.17 3.56
CA VAL A 574 -19.79 -35.29 4.76
C VAL A 574 -19.85 -36.14 6.02
N LEU A 575 -19.30 -35.68 7.14
CA LEU A 575 -19.25 -36.46 8.38
C LEU A 575 -20.63 -36.60 9.03
N ALA A 576 -20.88 -37.71 9.74
CA ALA A 576 -22.18 -37.99 10.33
C ALA A 576 -22.58 -37.04 11.48
N GLU A 577 -21.61 -36.33 12.05
CA GLU A 577 -21.78 -35.31 13.10
C GLU A 577 -22.15 -33.91 12.55
N TRP A 578 -21.96 -33.69 11.24
CA TRP A 578 -22.37 -32.49 10.50
C TRP A 578 -23.79 -32.65 9.93
N ILE A 579 -24.62 -33.33 10.71
CA ILE A 579 -26.05 -33.47 10.47
C ILE A 579 -26.68 -32.88 11.72
N CYS A 580 -27.39 -31.77 11.57
CA CYS A 580 -28.08 -31.04 12.63
C CYS A 580 -27.20 -30.20 13.54
N ASP A 581 -26.14 -29.59 13.01
CA ASP A 581 -25.25 -28.67 13.72
C ASP A 581 -25.51 -27.20 13.41
N HIS A 582 -26.59 -26.91 12.68
CA HIS A 582 -27.03 -25.59 12.22
C HIS A 582 -26.13 -24.93 11.15
N ASP A 583 -25.13 -25.64 10.63
CA ASP A 583 -24.28 -25.22 9.50
C ASP A 583 -24.66 -25.95 8.19
N LEU A 584 -24.49 -25.28 7.04
CA LEU A 584 -24.89 -25.80 5.73
C LEU A 584 -23.69 -26.45 5.02
N ASP A 585 -23.33 -27.66 5.43
CA ASP A 585 -22.15 -28.39 4.94
C ASP A 585 -22.41 -29.18 3.65
N CYS A 586 -23.62 -29.68 3.46
CA CYS A 586 -24.06 -30.20 2.18
C CYS A 586 -24.43 -29.05 1.24
N LYS A 587 -23.89 -29.05 0.00
CA LYS A 587 -24.25 -28.05 -1.04
C LYS A 587 -25.75 -27.95 -1.36
N ASP A 588 -26.56 -28.95 -1.00
CA ASP A 588 -28.01 -28.97 -1.14
C ASP A 588 -28.78 -28.68 0.18
N GLY A 589 -28.06 -28.43 1.27
CA GLY A 589 -28.55 -28.17 2.63
C GLY A 589 -29.44 -29.30 3.14
N SER A 590 -29.01 -30.55 2.94
CA SER A 590 -29.79 -31.75 3.25
C SER A 590 -29.48 -32.36 4.63
N ASP A 591 -28.38 -31.92 5.22
CA ASP A 591 -27.93 -32.06 6.61
C ASP A 591 -28.89 -31.41 7.62
N GLU A 592 -29.35 -30.18 7.39
CA GLU A 592 -30.03 -29.36 8.42
C GLU A 592 -31.57 -29.39 8.40
N LYS A 593 -32.18 -30.34 7.67
CA LYS A 593 -33.63 -30.30 7.40
C LYS A 593 -34.50 -31.23 8.27
N ASP A 594 -33.94 -32.06 9.14
CA ASP A 594 -34.71 -33.09 9.89
C ASP A 594 -34.09 -33.38 11.29
N CYS A 595 -34.05 -32.38 12.16
CA CYS A 595 -33.33 -32.37 13.45
C CYS A 595 -34.28 -32.25 14.66
N ASP A 596 -34.09 -33.06 15.72
CA ASP A 596 -34.93 -33.06 16.94
C ASP A 596 -34.44 -32.03 17.98
N PRO A 597 -35.30 -31.24 18.67
CA PRO A 597 -34.93 -29.90 19.16
C PRO A 597 -34.50 -29.76 20.64
N GLU A 598 -34.07 -30.80 21.35
CA GLU A 598 -33.71 -30.67 22.77
C GLU A 598 -32.31 -31.20 23.09
N VAL A 599 -31.45 -30.28 23.55
CA VAL A 599 -30.16 -30.42 24.28
C VAL A 599 -28.87 -30.20 23.45
N LEU A 600 -28.42 -28.94 23.36
CA LEU A 600 -27.02 -28.60 23.10
C LEU A 600 -26.23 -28.78 24.41
N GLN A 601 -25.29 -29.74 24.48
CA GLN A 601 -24.36 -29.87 25.62
C GLN A 601 -23.03 -29.20 25.25
N CYS A 602 -22.73 -28.03 25.84
CA CYS A 602 -21.40 -27.41 25.71
C CYS A 602 -20.34 -28.29 26.41
N GLY A 603 -19.14 -28.38 25.83
CA GLY A 603 -18.02 -29.12 26.41
C GLY A 603 -17.49 -28.52 27.71
N PRO A 604 -16.68 -29.25 28.50
CA PRO A 604 -16.19 -28.83 29.82
C PRO A 604 -15.26 -27.60 29.84
N THR A 605 -14.80 -27.11 28.68
CA THR A 605 -13.95 -25.91 28.51
C THR A 605 -14.63 -24.81 27.69
N GLN A 606 -15.94 -24.91 27.51
CA GLN A 606 -16.76 -23.94 26.80
C GLN A 606 -17.76 -23.31 27.78
N TRP A 607 -17.87 -21.99 27.72
CA TRP A 607 -18.86 -21.22 28.43
C TRP A 607 -20.12 -21.07 27.58
N SER A 608 -21.27 -21.39 28.15
CA SER A 608 -22.55 -21.30 27.44
C SER A 608 -23.05 -19.87 27.44
N CYS A 609 -23.26 -19.28 26.26
CA CYS A 609 -23.94 -17.99 26.14
C CYS A 609 -25.34 -18.08 26.79
N ALA A 610 -25.85 -16.95 27.29
CA ALA A 610 -27.10 -16.93 28.05
C ALA A 610 -28.32 -17.43 27.22
N SER A 611 -28.27 -17.26 25.90
CA SER A 611 -29.22 -17.77 24.91
C SER A 611 -29.20 -19.30 24.72
N ARG A 612 -28.17 -20.02 25.20
CA ARG A 612 -27.99 -21.50 25.11
C ARG A 612 -27.99 -22.09 23.70
N ASP A 613 -27.80 -21.25 22.69
CA ASP A 613 -27.70 -21.57 21.26
C ASP A 613 -26.26 -21.50 20.75
N GLN A 614 -25.32 -20.99 21.57
CA GLN A 614 -23.91 -20.83 21.23
C GLN A 614 -23.04 -21.15 22.47
N CYS A 615 -21.91 -21.82 22.24
CA CYS A 615 -20.88 -22.06 23.26
C CYS A 615 -19.59 -21.34 22.82
N VAL A 616 -19.03 -20.48 23.67
CA VAL A 616 -17.75 -19.79 23.44
C VAL A 616 -16.66 -20.40 24.33
N PRO A 617 -15.37 -20.31 23.99
CA PRO A 617 -14.29 -20.69 24.90
C PRO A 617 -14.34 -19.90 26.22
N ASP A 618 -14.03 -20.53 27.36
CA ASP A 618 -14.04 -19.87 28.69
C ASP A 618 -13.06 -18.66 28.77
N SER A 619 -12.07 -18.60 27.87
CA SER A 619 -11.13 -17.47 27.75
C SER A 619 -11.71 -16.21 27.10
N TRP A 620 -12.86 -16.32 26.42
CA TRP A 620 -13.56 -15.21 25.74
C TRP A 620 -14.67 -14.62 26.62
N HIS A 621 -14.72 -15.03 27.87
CA HIS A 621 -15.62 -14.43 28.85
C HIS A 621 -14.90 -13.28 29.56
N CYS A 622 -15.38 -12.04 29.36
CA CYS A 622 -14.81 -10.80 29.89
C CYS A 622 -13.43 -10.43 29.33
N ASP A 623 -13.23 -10.53 28.02
CA ASP A 623 -12.01 -10.12 27.33
C ASP A 623 -12.14 -8.74 26.65
N GLY A 624 -13.32 -8.12 26.72
CA GLY A 624 -13.61 -6.80 26.18
C GLY A 624 -14.21 -6.83 24.77
N HIS A 625 -14.44 -8.02 24.21
CA HIS A 625 -15.06 -8.24 22.90
C HIS A 625 -16.36 -9.05 23.04
N SER A 626 -17.39 -8.68 22.25
CA SER A 626 -18.67 -9.38 22.24
C SER A 626 -18.60 -10.56 21.26
N ASP A 627 -18.23 -11.74 21.75
CA ASP A 627 -18.09 -12.99 20.99
C ASP A 627 -19.34 -13.86 21.05
N CYS A 628 -20.13 -13.76 22.12
CA CYS A 628 -21.50 -14.28 22.12
C CYS A 628 -22.40 -13.39 21.25
N ARG A 629 -23.27 -14.02 20.45
CA ARG A 629 -24.23 -13.31 19.57
C ARG A 629 -25.24 -12.46 20.35
N ASP A 630 -25.47 -12.79 21.62
CA ASP A 630 -26.29 -12.04 22.57
C ASP A 630 -25.47 -11.09 23.48
N GLY A 631 -24.15 -11.03 23.32
CA GLY A 631 -23.21 -10.21 24.10
C GLY A 631 -23.15 -10.56 25.59
N SER A 632 -23.58 -11.77 25.95
CA SER A 632 -23.69 -12.19 27.34
C SER A 632 -22.36 -12.55 27.99
N ASP A 633 -21.33 -12.80 27.20
CA ASP A 633 -19.93 -12.99 27.59
C ASP A 633 -19.28 -11.73 28.18
N GLU A 634 -19.75 -10.55 27.80
CA GLU A 634 -19.29 -9.25 28.34
C GLU A 634 -20.24 -8.67 29.41
N ALA A 635 -21.31 -9.37 29.72
CA ALA A 635 -22.33 -8.91 30.66
C ALA A 635 -22.01 -9.34 32.10
N GLY A 636 -21.59 -8.39 32.95
CA GLY A 636 -21.38 -8.62 34.39
C GLY A 636 -19.93 -8.87 34.80
N CYS A 637 -18.98 -8.42 33.99
CA CYS A 637 -17.55 -8.47 34.29
C CYS A 637 -17.14 -7.54 35.45
N PRO A 638 -16.15 -7.91 36.28
CA PRO A 638 -15.65 -7.04 37.35
C PRO A 638 -15.01 -5.76 36.78
N PRO A 639 -15.21 -4.57 37.41
CA PRO A 639 -14.69 -3.31 36.89
C PRO A 639 -13.15 -3.31 36.82
N GLN A 640 -12.61 -2.79 35.71
CA GLN A 640 -11.17 -2.59 35.53
C GLN A 640 -10.60 -1.74 36.67
N LYS A 641 -9.55 -2.23 37.34
CA LYS A 641 -8.75 -1.43 38.27
C LYS A 641 -7.82 -0.52 37.47
N CYS A 642 -7.75 0.77 37.80
CA CYS A 642 -6.79 1.72 37.21
C CYS A 642 -5.36 1.16 37.25
N LEU A 643 -4.53 1.48 36.24
CA LEU A 643 -3.12 1.07 36.18
C LEU A 643 -2.36 1.61 37.41
N GLY A 644 -1.33 0.91 37.88
CA GLY A 644 -0.58 1.28 39.10
C GLY A 644 0.11 2.67 39.09
N SER A 645 0.12 3.35 37.95
CA SER A 645 0.62 4.71 37.73
C SER A 645 -0.47 5.79 37.60
N GLU A 646 -1.74 5.44 37.88
CA GLU A 646 -2.90 6.32 37.73
C GLU A 646 -3.67 6.47 39.05
N PHE A 647 -4.20 7.68 39.29
CA PHE A 647 -5.02 8.04 40.44
C PHE A 647 -6.50 7.78 40.12
N PRO A 648 -7.21 6.99 40.95
CA PRO A 648 -8.65 6.76 40.78
C PRO A 648 -9.46 7.94 41.34
N CYS A 649 -10.23 8.61 40.49
CA CYS A 649 -11.26 9.55 40.92
C CYS A 649 -12.41 8.81 41.62
N GLY A 650 -13.13 9.49 42.51
CA GLY A 650 -14.32 8.92 43.18
C GLY A 650 -15.49 8.60 42.23
N THR A 651 -15.40 8.98 40.95
CA THR A 651 -16.36 8.75 39.87
C THR A 651 -15.91 7.69 38.84
N ASP A 652 -15.02 6.76 39.22
CA ASP A 652 -14.49 5.66 38.38
C ASP A 652 -13.69 6.11 37.14
N ALA A 653 -13.13 7.33 37.15
CA ALA A 653 -12.17 7.82 36.14
C ALA A 653 -10.71 7.67 36.63
N CYS A 654 -9.77 7.37 35.75
CA CYS A 654 -8.33 7.23 36.08
C CYS A 654 -7.54 8.42 35.53
N LEU A 655 -6.81 9.15 36.39
CA LEU A 655 -5.96 10.29 36.02
C LEU A 655 -4.46 9.96 36.18
N ARG A 656 -3.56 10.62 35.45
CA ARG A 656 -2.12 10.46 35.70
C ARG A 656 -1.72 11.11 37.02
N LEU A 657 -0.85 10.47 37.80
CA LEU A 657 -0.33 11.00 39.07
C LEU A 657 0.35 12.38 38.97
N SER A 658 0.73 12.82 37.76
CA SER A 658 1.32 14.14 37.50
C SER A 658 0.33 15.31 37.58
N VAL A 659 -0.98 15.03 37.45
CA VAL A 659 -2.06 16.04 37.46
C VAL A 659 -2.87 15.98 38.75
N VAL A 660 -2.29 15.42 39.82
CA VAL A 660 -2.94 15.29 41.13
C VAL A 660 -2.28 16.27 42.09
N CYS A 661 -3.08 17.04 42.85
CA CYS A 661 -2.60 18.16 43.67
C CYS A 661 -1.76 19.17 42.86
N ASP A 662 -2.11 19.42 41.60
CA ASP A 662 -1.45 20.39 40.72
C ASP A 662 -2.12 21.79 40.80
N GLY A 663 -3.20 21.89 41.57
CA GLY A 663 -3.97 23.10 41.82
C GLY A 663 -5.15 23.27 40.85
N LYS A 664 -5.50 22.24 40.06
CA LYS A 664 -6.65 22.22 39.15
C LYS A 664 -7.54 21.00 39.45
N GLU A 665 -8.86 21.19 39.38
CA GLU A 665 -9.82 20.10 39.52
C GLU A 665 -9.95 19.34 38.18
N ASP A 666 -9.19 18.26 38.02
CA ASP A 666 -9.23 17.34 36.88
C ASP A 666 -10.16 16.14 37.14
N CYS A 667 -10.45 15.79 38.40
CA CYS A 667 -11.54 14.87 38.71
C CYS A 667 -12.89 15.62 38.74
N ALA A 668 -13.93 15.02 38.16
CA ALA A 668 -15.28 15.60 38.12
C ALA A 668 -15.91 15.84 39.51
N ASP A 669 -15.39 15.18 40.56
CA ASP A 669 -15.80 15.34 41.96
C ASP A 669 -14.79 16.15 42.80
N GLY A 670 -13.73 16.69 42.18
CA GLY A 670 -12.63 17.41 42.85
C GLY A 670 -11.81 16.56 43.83
N SER A 671 -11.87 15.23 43.69
CA SER A 671 -11.18 14.29 44.60
C SER A 671 -9.65 14.30 44.47
N ASP A 672 -9.13 14.80 43.37
CA ASP A 672 -7.71 15.04 43.08
C ASP A 672 -7.11 16.24 43.84
N GLU A 673 -7.95 17.22 44.21
CA GLU A 673 -7.56 18.45 44.95
C GLU A 673 -8.10 18.50 46.39
N GLY A 674 -8.69 17.38 46.86
CA GLY A 674 -9.34 17.27 48.17
C GLY A 674 -8.41 17.52 49.37
N GLY A 675 -8.94 18.19 50.40
CA GLY A 675 -8.27 18.92 51.51
C GLY A 675 -7.26 18.22 52.45
N ALA A 676 -6.43 17.30 51.94
CA ALA A 676 -5.28 16.73 52.61
C ALA A 676 -4.06 16.56 51.68
N CYS A 677 -3.91 17.33 50.59
CA CYS A 677 -2.62 17.53 49.90
C CYS A 677 -1.62 18.09 50.92
N SER A 678 -0.96 17.19 51.65
CA SER A 678 -0.26 17.50 52.88
C SER A 678 1.08 18.17 52.55
N LEU A 679 1.43 19.22 53.30
CA LEU A 679 2.69 20.00 53.24
C LEU A 679 4.00 19.20 53.44
N ALA A 680 3.96 17.87 53.42
CA ALA A 680 5.14 17.02 53.36
C ALA A 680 5.70 17.04 51.92
N ALA A 681 6.50 18.07 51.63
CA ALA A 681 7.20 18.18 50.36
C ALA A 681 8.06 16.93 50.10
N CYS A 682 8.03 16.43 48.86
CA CYS A 682 8.92 15.35 48.41
C CYS A 682 10.38 15.70 48.74
N HIS A 683 11.00 14.95 49.65
CA HIS A 683 12.41 15.16 50.01
C HIS A 683 13.35 14.33 49.12
N PRO A 684 14.56 14.84 48.82
CA PRO A 684 15.57 14.07 48.08
C PRO A 684 15.91 12.78 48.85
N GLY A 685 15.64 11.62 48.24
CA GLY A 685 15.87 10.30 48.84
C GLY A 685 14.65 9.59 49.44
N GLN A 686 13.45 10.15 49.30
CA GLN A 686 12.20 9.52 49.76
C GLN A 686 11.64 8.47 48.79
N CYS A 687 11.96 8.59 47.50
CA CYS A 687 11.65 7.67 46.41
C CYS A 687 12.94 7.36 45.63
N SER A 688 13.04 6.19 45.01
CA SER A 688 14.20 5.83 44.17
C SER A 688 14.23 6.57 42.83
N HIS A 689 13.07 6.86 42.24
CA HIS A 689 12.93 7.60 40.98
C HIS A 689 12.18 8.92 41.20
N THR A 690 10.86 8.95 40.98
CA THR A 690 10.06 10.18 41.01
C THR A 690 9.06 10.17 42.17
N CYS A 691 8.77 11.35 42.72
CA CYS A 691 7.85 11.53 43.84
C CYS A 691 6.75 12.53 43.45
N TYR A 692 5.49 12.12 43.54
CA TYR A 692 4.31 12.94 43.29
C TYR A 692 3.58 13.23 44.60
N GLN A 693 2.95 14.39 44.69
CA GLN A 693 2.10 14.74 45.83
C GLN A 693 0.70 14.19 45.57
N SER A 694 0.04 13.65 46.59
CA SER A 694 -1.35 13.22 46.50
C SER A 694 -2.11 13.61 47.77
N PRO A 695 -3.46 13.63 47.73
CA PRO A 695 -4.29 13.89 48.91
C PRO A 695 -4.07 12.87 50.05
N ALA A 696 -3.48 11.71 49.78
CA ALA A 696 -3.13 10.68 50.76
C ALA A 696 -1.66 10.74 51.24
N GLY A 697 -0.83 11.65 50.71
CA GLY A 697 0.60 11.78 51.00
C GLY A 697 1.50 11.65 49.76
N PRO A 698 2.85 11.71 49.90
CA PRO A 698 3.77 11.55 48.77
C PRO A 698 3.74 10.12 48.23
N VAL A 699 3.46 9.98 46.94
CA VAL A 699 3.40 8.71 46.21
C VAL A 699 4.62 8.64 45.30
N CYS A 700 5.36 7.54 45.38
CA CYS A 700 6.51 7.32 44.50
C CYS A 700 6.04 6.69 43.19
N ALA A 701 6.61 7.13 42.08
CA ALA A 701 6.40 6.57 40.77
C ALA A 701 7.74 6.20 40.12
N CYS A 702 7.68 5.18 39.29
CA CYS A 702 8.84 4.62 38.62
C CYS A 702 8.92 5.10 37.18
N GLU A 703 10.14 5.22 36.68
CA GLU A 703 10.40 5.41 35.24
C GLU A 703 9.91 4.19 34.45
N LEU A 704 9.69 4.38 33.14
CA LEU A 704 9.28 3.30 32.25
C LEU A 704 10.28 2.13 32.33
N GLY A 705 9.78 0.89 32.42
CA GLY A 705 10.60 -0.31 32.64
C GLY A 705 10.81 -0.68 34.12
N PHE A 706 10.19 0.03 35.08
CA PHE A 706 10.31 -0.27 36.50
C PHE A 706 8.95 -0.32 37.21
N GLN A 707 8.78 -1.26 38.15
CA GLN A 707 7.58 -1.43 38.97
C GLN A 707 7.84 -1.08 40.44
N LEU A 708 6.84 -0.49 41.09
CA LEU A 708 6.92 -0.10 42.50
C LEU A 708 6.81 -1.33 43.41
N GLU A 709 7.80 -1.54 44.27
CA GLU A 709 7.81 -2.61 45.27
C GLU A 709 6.70 -2.39 46.32
N SER A 710 6.28 -3.46 47.02
CA SER A 710 5.35 -3.44 48.17
C SER A 710 5.63 -2.38 49.25
N SER A 711 6.85 -1.84 49.34
CA SER A 711 7.23 -0.75 50.22
C SER A 711 6.78 0.64 49.75
N GLY A 712 6.33 0.78 48.49
CA GLY A 712 5.81 2.00 47.88
C GLY A 712 6.86 3.09 47.62
N ARG A 713 8.15 2.77 47.70
CA ARG A 713 9.26 3.75 47.57
C ARG A 713 10.40 3.36 46.65
N ILE A 714 10.58 2.06 46.43
CA ILE A 714 11.68 1.50 45.66
C ILE A 714 11.10 0.97 44.34
N CYS A 715 11.69 1.44 43.25
CA CYS A 715 11.41 0.96 41.90
C CYS A 715 12.34 -0.20 41.58
N GLN A 716 11.74 -1.34 41.31
CA GLN A 716 12.44 -2.53 40.85
C GLN A 716 12.32 -2.62 39.34
N ASP A 717 13.40 -3.07 38.72
CA ASP A 717 13.46 -3.34 37.30
C ASP A 717 12.41 -4.39 36.91
N VAL A 718 11.65 -4.13 35.84
CA VAL A 718 10.71 -5.11 35.29
C VAL A 718 11.49 -6.04 34.38
N ASP A 719 11.51 -7.33 34.71
CA ASP A 719 12.13 -8.32 33.82
C ASP A 719 11.16 -8.62 32.67
N GLU A 720 11.26 -7.85 31.58
CA GLU A 720 10.39 -8.02 30.42
C GLU A 720 10.62 -9.35 29.70
N CYS A 721 11.71 -10.06 30.00
CA CYS A 721 11.96 -11.41 29.48
C CYS A 721 11.13 -12.48 30.19
N GLN A 722 10.53 -12.18 31.35
CA GLN A 722 9.76 -13.11 32.17
C GLN A 722 8.27 -12.74 32.26
N GLU A 723 7.85 -11.64 31.63
CA GLU A 723 6.44 -11.21 31.66
C GLU A 723 5.51 -12.11 30.81
N PRO A 724 4.35 -12.53 31.35
CA PRO A 724 3.37 -13.33 30.59
C PRO A 724 2.79 -12.51 29.42
N GLY A 725 3.02 -12.94 28.18
CA GLY A 725 2.47 -12.31 26.97
C GLY A 725 3.40 -11.27 26.32
N SER A 726 4.41 -10.78 27.02
CA SER A 726 5.47 -9.91 26.49
C SER A 726 6.67 -10.78 26.14
N ARG A 727 6.84 -11.11 24.85
CA ARG A 727 8.07 -11.74 24.34
C ARG A 727 8.77 -10.75 23.41
N PRO A 728 9.56 -9.83 23.98
CA PRO A 728 10.08 -8.71 23.20
C PRO A 728 11.18 -9.09 22.21
N CYS A 729 11.74 -10.30 22.31
CA CYS A 729 12.81 -10.80 21.46
C CYS A 729 12.39 -12.08 20.75
N SER A 730 12.72 -12.19 19.45
CA SER A 730 12.51 -13.41 18.66
C SER A 730 13.32 -14.63 19.11
N GLN A 731 14.47 -14.41 19.76
CA GLN A 731 15.36 -15.48 20.27
C GLN A 731 15.70 -15.26 21.73
N THR A 732 16.90 -14.76 22.05
CA THR A 732 17.38 -14.67 23.42
C THR A 732 17.15 -13.26 23.94
N CYS A 733 16.32 -13.13 24.97
CA CYS A 733 16.13 -11.88 25.69
C CYS A 733 17.11 -11.82 26.88
N VAL A 734 17.80 -10.70 27.05
CA VAL A 734 18.68 -10.44 28.19
C VAL A 734 18.17 -9.18 28.86
N ASN A 735 17.63 -9.34 30.07
CA ASN A 735 17.14 -8.23 30.86
C ASN A 735 18.29 -7.29 31.28
N THR A 736 18.07 -5.99 31.20
CA THR A 736 18.99 -4.93 31.63
C THR A 736 18.26 -3.97 32.56
N GLN A 737 18.98 -3.13 33.30
CA GLN A 737 18.30 -2.25 34.25
C GLN A 737 17.50 -1.16 33.50
N GLY A 738 16.17 -1.24 33.55
CA GLY A 738 15.17 -0.35 32.96
C GLY A 738 14.75 -0.68 31.53
N SER A 739 15.26 -1.78 30.96
CA SER A 739 14.97 -2.22 29.59
C SER A 739 15.56 -3.61 29.32
N TYR A 740 15.49 -4.11 28.09
CA TYR A 740 16.10 -5.38 27.71
C TYR A 740 16.94 -5.25 26.42
N ILE A 741 17.83 -6.21 26.20
CA ILE A 741 18.54 -6.38 24.93
C ILE A 741 18.26 -7.75 24.33
N CYS A 742 18.05 -7.79 23.01
CA CYS A 742 17.90 -9.04 22.29
C CYS A 742 19.26 -9.51 21.73
N THR A 743 19.58 -10.79 21.92
CA THR A 743 20.79 -11.41 21.39
C THR A 743 20.45 -12.65 20.55
N CYS A 744 21.25 -12.89 19.50
CA CYS A 744 21.02 -13.97 18.55
C CYS A 744 21.99 -15.13 18.78
N ARG A 745 21.52 -16.35 18.54
CA ARG A 745 22.34 -17.57 18.63
C ARG A 745 23.33 -17.65 17.45
N PRO A 746 24.43 -18.45 17.55
CA PRO A 746 25.41 -18.57 16.48
C PRO A 746 24.77 -18.92 15.14
N GLY A 747 25.16 -18.21 14.09
CA GLY A 747 24.54 -18.35 12.77
C GLY A 747 23.30 -17.47 12.58
N TYR A 748 22.98 -16.53 13.48
CA TYR A 748 21.92 -15.53 13.31
C TYR A 748 22.46 -14.12 13.60
N LEU A 749 21.96 -13.11 12.88
CA LEU A 749 22.26 -11.68 13.09
C LEU A 749 21.00 -10.92 13.51
N LEU A 750 21.17 -9.95 14.40
CA LEU A 750 20.10 -9.09 14.88
C LEU A 750 19.75 -8.04 13.82
N GLU A 751 18.46 -7.88 13.52
CA GLU A 751 17.97 -6.88 12.57
C GLU A 751 18.06 -5.44 13.14
N PRO A 752 18.08 -4.39 12.29
CA PRO A 752 18.32 -2.99 12.72
C PRO A 752 17.34 -2.46 13.76
N HIS A 753 16.13 -3.02 13.80
CA HIS A 753 15.10 -2.67 14.78
C HIS A 753 15.30 -3.35 16.15
N GLY A 754 16.33 -4.18 16.33
CA GLY A 754 16.77 -4.66 17.64
C GLY A 754 16.01 -5.82 18.27
N HIS A 755 14.98 -6.38 17.61
CA HIS A 755 14.09 -7.42 18.20
C HIS A 755 14.13 -8.79 17.50
N THR A 756 14.42 -8.82 16.18
CA THR A 756 14.32 -10.04 15.36
C THR A 756 15.71 -10.54 14.95
N CYS A 757 15.93 -11.85 15.08
CA CYS A 757 17.17 -12.53 14.73
C CYS A 757 17.00 -13.29 13.42
N LYS A 758 17.76 -12.90 12.41
CA LYS A 758 17.72 -13.48 11.06
C LYS A 758 18.90 -14.42 10.84
N ALA A 759 18.63 -15.63 10.34
CA ALA A 759 19.69 -16.61 10.08
C ALA A 759 20.73 -16.07 9.09
N THR A 760 21.99 -16.44 9.27
CA THR A 760 23.13 -16.15 8.40
C THR A 760 23.74 -17.45 7.93
N GLY A 761 24.03 -17.56 6.64
CA GLY A 761 24.52 -18.81 6.03
C GLY A 761 23.76 -19.16 4.77
N THR A 762 23.65 -20.47 4.51
CA THR A 762 23.00 -21.04 3.32
C THR A 762 21.56 -20.56 3.18
N GLU A 763 21.11 -20.47 1.95
CA GLU A 763 19.76 -20.05 1.63
C GLU A 763 18.74 -21.00 2.29
N PRO A 764 17.78 -20.48 3.07
CA PRO A 764 16.67 -21.27 3.57
C PRO A 764 15.74 -21.64 2.42
N VAL A 765 15.41 -22.92 2.31
CA VAL A 765 14.58 -23.48 1.24
C VAL A 765 13.32 -24.09 1.86
N LEU A 766 12.17 -23.74 1.32
CA LEU A 766 10.88 -24.30 1.66
C LEU A 766 10.56 -25.45 0.71
N LEU A 767 10.33 -26.65 1.25
CA LEU A 767 9.89 -27.81 0.49
C LEU A 767 8.36 -27.82 0.45
N VAL A 768 7.77 -27.71 -0.74
CA VAL A 768 6.32 -27.61 -0.93
C VAL A 768 5.86 -28.74 -1.84
N ALA A 769 4.83 -29.48 -1.41
CA ALA A 769 4.12 -30.41 -2.27
C ALA A 769 2.82 -29.77 -2.76
N ILE A 770 2.62 -29.64 -4.07
CA ILE A 770 1.36 -29.19 -4.67
C ILE A 770 0.88 -30.30 -5.61
N GLN A 771 -0.23 -30.94 -5.24
CA GLN A 771 -0.81 -32.08 -5.95
C GLN A 771 0.21 -33.21 -6.17
N PHE A 772 0.84 -33.31 -7.35
CA PHE A 772 1.79 -34.35 -7.74
C PHE A 772 3.22 -33.80 -7.93
N ASN A 773 3.48 -32.54 -7.60
CA ASN A 773 4.78 -31.88 -7.73
C ASN A 773 5.41 -31.58 -6.36
N LEU A 774 6.71 -31.82 -6.24
CA LEU A 774 7.56 -31.42 -5.12
C LEU A 774 8.48 -30.27 -5.54
N PHE A 775 8.28 -29.12 -4.94
CA PHE A 775 9.02 -27.87 -5.17
C PHE A 775 9.97 -27.57 -4.01
N LEU A 776 11.09 -26.97 -4.34
CA LEU A 776 12.04 -26.33 -3.43
C LEU A 776 12.00 -24.83 -3.73
N TYR A 777 11.55 -24.04 -2.76
CA TYR A 777 11.38 -22.61 -2.91
C TYR A 777 12.37 -21.87 -2.00
N GLY A 778 13.32 -21.15 -2.59
CA GLY A 778 14.30 -20.36 -1.84
C GLY A 778 13.64 -19.14 -1.20
N LEU A 779 13.59 -19.07 0.13
CA LEU A 779 12.90 -17.99 0.84
C LEU A 779 13.63 -16.63 0.75
N ARG A 780 14.88 -16.61 0.26
CA ARG A 780 15.64 -15.36 0.05
C ARG A 780 15.77 -14.99 -1.42
N SER A 781 16.04 -15.96 -2.28
CA SER A 781 16.15 -15.72 -3.73
C SER A 781 14.79 -15.70 -4.42
N LEU A 782 13.72 -16.16 -3.75
CA LEU A 782 12.41 -16.44 -4.33
C LEU A 782 12.50 -17.39 -5.54
N LYS A 783 13.58 -18.17 -5.61
CA LYS A 783 13.87 -19.11 -6.69
C LYS A 783 13.09 -20.39 -6.46
N GLU A 784 12.39 -20.83 -7.48
CA GLU A 784 11.64 -22.08 -7.48
C GLU A 784 12.40 -23.16 -8.26
N ASP A 785 12.63 -24.30 -7.61
CA ASP A 785 13.28 -25.47 -8.20
C ASP A 785 12.40 -26.71 -8.00
N ILE A 786 12.12 -27.45 -9.06
CA ILE A 786 11.32 -28.68 -8.95
C ILE A 786 12.21 -29.87 -8.64
N LEU A 787 11.89 -30.53 -7.53
CA LEU A 787 12.64 -31.66 -7.03
C LEU A 787 12.20 -32.96 -7.69
N ALA A 788 10.89 -33.20 -7.75
CA ALA A 788 10.30 -34.40 -8.33
C ALA A 788 8.84 -34.15 -8.78
N THR A 789 8.47 -34.73 -9.91
CA THR A 789 7.08 -34.82 -10.38
C THR A 789 6.64 -36.28 -10.35
N THR A 790 5.59 -36.60 -9.59
CA THR A 790 4.98 -37.94 -9.53
C THR A 790 3.95 -38.11 -10.64
N ASP A 791 3.38 -39.32 -10.78
CA ASP A 791 2.33 -39.54 -11.78
C ASP A 791 1.11 -38.65 -11.46
N LYS A 792 0.46 -38.05 -12.46
CA LYS A 792 -0.66 -37.09 -12.29
C LYS A 792 -1.86 -37.62 -11.49
N ASN A 793 -1.99 -38.94 -11.40
CA ASN A 793 -3.04 -39.60 -10.62
C ASN A 793 -2.65 -39.81 -9.15
N LEU A 794 -1.44 -39.41 -8.75
CA LEU A 794 -0.85 -39.68 -7.44
C LEU A 794 -0.61 -38.36 -6.71
N ILE A 795 -1.44 -38.11 -5.70
CA ILE A 795 -1.39 -36.90 -4.89
C ILE A 795 -0.42 -37.14 -3.73
N ILE A 796 0.54 -36.23 -3.59
CA ILE A 796 1.49 -36.18 -2.50
C ILE A 796 0.78 -35.52 -1.31
N PHE A 797 0.66 -36.26 -0.22
CA PHE A 797 -0.09 -35.80 0.95
C PHE A 797 0.82 -35.28 2.07
N SER A 798 1.95 -35.95 2.27
CA SER A 798 2.94 -35.59 3.29
C SER A 798 4.34 -35.72 2.71
N VAL A 799 5.26 -34.87 3.19
CA VAL A 799 6.64 -34.77 2.71
C VAL A 799 7.56 -34.43 3.88
N ASP A 800 8.76 -35.01 3.87
CA ASP A 800 9.85 -34.62 4.76
C ASP A 800 11.21 -34.94 4.12
N TYR A 801 12.31 -34.47 4.71
CA TYR A 801 13.62 -34.52 4.10
C TYR A 801 14.73 -34.96 5.06
N ASP A 802 15.77 -35.53 4.47
CA ASP A 802 17.04 -35.83 5.11
C ASP A 802 18.15 -35.04 4.42
N LEU A 803 18.70 -34.06 5.12
CA LEU A 803 19.79 -33.23 4.61
C LEU A 803 21.13 -33.99 4.57
N VAL A 804 21.30 -35.07 5.35
CA VAL A 804 22.58 -35.81 5.44
C VAL A 804 22.83 -36.63 4.18
N ASP A 805 21.86 -37.46 3.76
CA ASP A 805 21.97 -38.21 2.50
C ASP A 805 21.42 -37.43 1.30
N GLN A 806 20.99 -36.17 1.51
CA GLN A 806 20.34 -35.34 0.51
C GLN A 806 19.16 -36.10 -0.13
N LYS A 807 18.19 -36.52 0.67
CA LYS A 807 17.00 -37.25 0.20
C LYS A 807 15.71 -36.58 0.67
N VAL A 808 14.68 -36.64 -0.16
CA VAL A 808 13.31 -36.25 0.20
C VAL A 808 12.42 -37.48 0.13
N PHE A 809 11.56 -37.62 1.13
CA PHE A 809 10.59 -38.69 1.29
C PHE A 809 9.20 -38.11 1.17
N TRP A 810 8.29 -38.84 0.51
CA TRP A 810 6.90 -38.42 0.40
C TRP A 810 5.95 -39.61 0.42
N ALA A 811 4.75 -39.37 0.94
CA ALA A 811 3.65 -40.34 0.95
C ALA A 811 2.68 -40.04 -0.18
N ASP A 812 2.21 -41.11 -0.80
CA ASP A 812 1.33 -41.10 -1.95
C ASP A 812 0.06 -41.87 -1.60
N LEU A 813 -1.05 -41.13 -1.44
CA LEU A 813 -2.34 -41.67 -0.99
C LEU A 813 -2.93 -42.67 -1.99
N ASN A 814 -2.84 -42.36 -3.28
CA ASN A 814 -3.47 -43.17 -4.33
C ASN A 814 -2.62 -44.40 -4.71
N ALA A 815 -1.30 -44.33 -4.58
CA ALA A 815 -0.42 -45.49 -4.77
C ALA A 815 -0.23 -46.33 -3.50
N GLU A 816 -0.75 -45.89 -2.36
CA GLU A 816 -0.54 -46.50 -1.04
C GLU A 816 0.94 -46.81 -0.81
N SER A 817 1.82 -45.83 -1.00
CA SER A 817 3.27 -46.07 -0.95
C SER A 817 4.06 -44.87 -0.45
N ILE A 818 5.20 -45.16 0.18
CA ILE A 818 6.18 -44.15 0.57
C ILE A 818 7.36 -44.23 -0.40
N LYS A 819 7.70 -43.10 -1.00
CA LYS A 819 8.75 -42.98 -2.02
C LYS A 819 9.84 -42.03 -1.53
N TRP A 820 10.99 -42.12 -2.18
CA TRP A 820 12.12 -41.22 -1.91
C TRP A 820 12.81 -40.79 -3.19
N ILE A 821 13.46 -39.62 -3.13
CA ILE A 821 14.32 -39.09 -4.18
C ILE A 821 15.58 -38.48 -3.58
N SER A 822 16.72 -38.67 -4.24
CA SER A 822 17.95 -37.95 -3.90
C SER A 822 17.96 -36.56 -4.53
N MET A 823 18.23 -35.51 -3.74
CA MET A 823 18.31 -34.13 -4.19
C MET A 823 19.46 -33.93 -5.19
N ASP A 824 20.61 -34.57 -4.95
CA ASP A 824 21.80 -34.47 -5.81
C ASP A 824 21.69 -35.33 -7.08
N THR A 825 21.41 -36.62 -6.90
CA THR A 825 21.48 -37.59 -8.02
C THR A 825 20.17 -37.76 -8.76
N LYS A 826 19.08 -37.19 -8.23
CA LYS A 826 17.69 -37.37 -8.71
C LYS A 826 17.27 -38.84 -8.83
N LYS A 827 18.00 -39.76 -8.20
CA LYS A 827 17.63 -41.17 -8.11
C LYS A 827 16.39 -41.29 -7.23
N LYS A 828 15.37 -41.99 -7.74
CA LYS A 828 14.13 -42.25 -7.02
C LYS A 828 13.98 -43.72 -6.67
N GLY A 829 13.28 -44.01 -5.60
CA GLY A 829 12.98 -45.36 -5.15
C GLY A 829 11.70 -45.43 -4.31
N THR A 830 11.32 -46.64 -3.95
CA THR A 830 10.17 -46.89 -3.07
C THR A 830 10.68 -47.53 -1.78
N VAL A 831 10.29 -46.95 -0.65
CA VAL A 831 10.58 -47.49 0.68
C VAL A 831 9.61 -48.63 0.97
N VAL A 832 8.32 -48.38 0.79
CA VAL A 832 7.23 -49.27 1.20
C VAL A 832 6.02 -49.13 0.27
N LYS A 833 5.24 -50.21 0.09
CA LYS A 833 3.99 -50.24 -0.70
C LYS A 833 2.88 -50.95 0.08
N GLY A 834 1.64 -50.63 -0.24
CA GLY A 834 0.43 -51.19 0.35
C GLY A 834 0.11 -50.61 1.73
N ILE A 835 0.46 -49.35 1.98
CA ILE A 835 0.13 -48.64 3.23
C ILE A 835 -0.52 -47.29 2.94
N LYS A 836 -1.39 -46.85 3.83
CA LYS A 836 -1.88 -45.48 3.84
C LYS A 836 -1.13 -44.71 4.92
N SER A 837 -0.68 -43.51 4.57
CA SER A 837 0.09 -42.66 5.47
C SER A 837 -0.48 -41.26 5.41
N ASP A 838 -0.89 -40.76 6.57
CA ASP A 838 -1.46 -39.44 6.72
C ASP A 838 -0.35 -38.40 6.99
N CYS A 839 0.69 -38.80 7.73
CA CYS A 839 1.87 -37.98 7.97
C CYS A 839 3.13 -38.84 7.98
N LEU A 840 4.25 -38.30 7.49
CA LEU A 840 5.57 -38.92 7.58
C LEU A 840 6.60 -37.92 8.11
N VAL A 841 7.55 -38.41 8.89
CA VAL A 841 8.64 -37.61 9.46
C VAL A 841 9.93 -38.40 9.57
N VAL A 842 11.03 -37.70 9.32
CA VAL A 842 12.38 -38.25 9.23
C VAL A 842 13.14 -38.00 10.53
N ASP A 843 13.66 -39.07 11.11
CA ASP A 843 14.67 -39.00 12.14
C ASP A 843 16.07 -38.95 11.48
N TRP A 844 16.59 -37.74 11.30
CA TRP A 844 17.89 -37.55 10.66
C TRP A 844 19.07 -38.03 11.52
N ILE A 845 18.90 -38.18 12.83
CA ILE A 845 19.95 -38.63 13.77
C ILE A 845 19.95 -40.16 13.87
N GLY A 846 18.82 -40.76 14.23
CA GLY A 846 18.66 -42.21 14.38
C GLY A 846 18.48 -42.95 13.04
N ARG A 847 18.35 -42.21 11.93
CA ARG A 847 18.27 -42.71 10.56
C ARG A 847 17.04 -43.58 10.30
N ASN A 848 15.91 -43.17 10.86
CA ASN A 848 14.62 -43.84 10.73
C ASN A 848 13.59 -42.92 10.09
N LEU A 849 12.56 -43.51 9.49
CA LEU A 849 11.39 -42.85 8.96
C LEU A 849 10.19 -43.34 9.76
N TYR A 850 9.44 -42.39 10.32
CA TYR A 850 8.21 -42.64 11.06
C TYR A 850 7.02 -42.17 10.24
N TRP A 851 5.89 -42.83 10.38
CA TRP A 851 4.63 -42.37 9.80
C TRP A 851 3.43 -42.82 10.63
N THR A 852 2.34 -42.07 10.46
CA THR A 852 1.03 -42.40 11.01
C THR A 852 0.18 -43.11 9.96
N ASP A 853 -0.52 -44.15 10.38
CA ASP A 853 -1.64 -44.74 9.64
C ASP A 853 -2.90 -44.52 10.47
N GLY A 854 -3.66 -43.47 10.14
CA GLY A 854 -4.90 -43.12 10.83
C GLY A 854 -6.01 -44.14 10.61
N THR A 855 -5.95 -44.94 9.54
CA THR A 855 -6.95 -45.99 9.29
C THR A 855 -6.71 -47.25 10.11
N ALA A 856 -5.44 -47.55 10.38
CA ALA A 856 -5.05 -48.65 11.26
C ALA A 856 -4.88 -48.22 12.72
N SER A 857 -4.93 -46.92 13.00
CA SER A 857 -4.65 -46.30 14.31
C SER A 857 -3.28 -46.71 14.84
N GLN A 858 -2.24 -46.55 14.01
CA GLN A 858 -0.88 -47.01 14.32
C GLN A 858 0.17 -45.96 13.99
N ILE A 859 1.24 -45.94 14.77
CA ILE A 859 2.49 -45.23 14.48
C ILE A 859 3.56 -46.28 14.16
N LEU A 860 4.16 -46.17 12.97
CA LEU A 860 5.09 -47.16 12.45
C LEU A 860 6.44 -46.51 12.16
N ALA A 861 7.50 -47.33 12.18
CA ALA A 861 8.85 -46.91 11.87
C ALA A 861 9.59 -47.90 10.97
N ILE A 862 10.44 -47.38 10.10
CA ILE A 862 11.34 -48.16 9.25
C ILE A 862 12.69 -47.44 9.11
N GLN A 863 13.75 -48.19 8.84
CA GLN A 863 15.06 -47.59 8.60
C GLN A 863 15.09 -46.82 7.26
N LEU A 864 15.74 -45.64 7.21
CA LEU A 864 15.84 -44.82 5.98
C LEU A 864 16.53 -45.53 4.81
N THR A 865 17.36 -46.55 5.08
CA THR A 865 18.03 -47.37 4.07
C THR A 865 17.16 -48.49 3.50
N ALA A 866 15.93 -48.64 3.98
CA ALA A 866 15.03 -49.67 3.51
C ALA A 866 14.68 -49.47 2.03
N ILE A 867 14.72 -50.57 1.27
CA ILE A 867 14.37 -50.61 -0.13
C ILE A 867 13.34 -51.71 -0.30
N TRP A 868 12.23 -51.41 -0.95
CA TRP A 868 11.18 -52.40 -1.20
C TRP A 868 11.71 -53.59 -2.04
N ARG A 869 11.67 -54.80 -1.48
CA ARG A 869 12.08 -56.07 -2.12
C ARG A 869 10.96 -57.12 -2.15
N GLY A 870 9.71 -56.68 -2.26
CA GLY A 870 8.52 -57.55 -2.30
C GLY A 870 7.90 -57.87 -0.93
N LYS A 871 8.63 -57.70 0.18
CA LYS A 871 8.10 -57.68 1.55
C LYS A 871 8.72 -56.50 2.30
N SER A 872 7.91 -55.76 3.02
CA SER A 872 8.33 -54.63 3.85
C SER A 872 8.42 -55.09 5.30
N GLU A 873 9.55 -54.83 5.96
CA GLU A 873 9.74 -55.09 7.40
C GLU A 873 9.79 -53.74 8.10
N TYR A 874 8.64 -53.31 8.60
CA TYR A 874 8.49 -52.13 9.44
C TYR A 874 8.10 -52.55 10.86
N THR A 875 8.39 -51.69 11.83
CA THR A 875 8.10 -51.92 13.24
C THR A 875 6.92 -51.05 13.63
N ILE A 876 5.93 -51.64 14.31
CA ILE A 876 4.86 -50.89 14.97
C ILE A 876 5.45 -50.32 16.26
N VAL A 877 5.44 -49.00 16.40
CA VAL A 877 5.98 -48.28 17.57
C VAL A 877 4.88 -48.10 18.60
N LEU A 878 3.68 -47.74 18.16
CA LEU A 878 2.47 -47.64 18.97
C LEU A 878 1.26 -48.13 18.18
N ASP A 879 0.44 -48.97 18.79
CA ASP A 879 -0.86 -49.45 18.30
C ASP A 879 -1.96 -49.47 19.38
N ASP A 880 -1.60 -49.21 20.63
CA ASP A 880 -2.53 -49.18 21.77
C ASP A 880 -3.13 -47.78 21.97
N ASP A 881 -4.44 -47.71 22.23
CA ASP A 881 -5.18 -46.48 22.60
C ASP A 881 -4.94 -45.27 21.65
N LEU A 882 -4.79 -45.54 20.35
CA LEU A 882 -4.82 -44.53 19.29
C LEU A 882 -6.19 -44.59 18.61
N THR A 883 -6.77 -43.44 18.31
CA THR A 883 -8.06 -43.39 17.61
C THR A 883 -7.86 -43.04 16.14
N GLN A 884 -7.25 -41.89 15.87
CA GLN A 884 -7.02 -41.30 14.56
C GLN A 884 -5.84 -40.31 14.63
N PRO A 885 -4.60 -40.81 14.71
CA PRO A 885 -3.40 -39.97 14.71
C PRO A 885 -3.23 -39.30 13.33
N GLN A 886 -3.26 -37.97 13.29
CA GLN A 886 -3.26 -37.21 12.03
C GLN A 886 -1.86 -36.70 11.66
N SER A 887 -1.22 -35.95 12.56
CA SER A 887 0.07 -35.31 12.32
C SER A 887 1.10 -35.76 13.34
N LEU A 888 2.36 -35.90 12.93
CA LEU A 888 3.46 -36.41 13.73
C LEU A 888 4.66 -35.47 13.60
N ALA A 889 5.37 -35.21 14.69
CA ALA A 889 6.61 -34.42 14.70
C ALA A 889 7.63 -35.04 15.67
N LEU A 890 8.92 -34.98 15.31
CA LEU A 890 10.00 -35.61 16.06
C LEU A 890 10.94 -34.59 16.70
N ASP A 891 11.45 -34.96 17.87
CA ASP A 891 12.60 -34.32 18.51
C ASP A 891 13.72 -35.36 18.70
N PRO A 892 14.54 -35.59 17.66
CA PRO A 892 15.61 -36.59 17.71
C PRO A 892 16.71 -36.30 18.75
N LEU A 893 16.87 -35.04 19.19
CA LEU A 893 17.90 -34.66 20.17
C LEU A 893 17.54 -35.16 21.56
N ASN A 894 16.25 -35.12 21.91
CA ASN A 894 15.74 -35.60 23.19
C ASN A 894 15.13 -37.01 23.10
N GLY A 895 15.01 -37.58 21.90
CA GLY A 895 14.46 -38.91 21.68
C GLY A 895 12.95 -38.98 21.88
N LEU A 896 12.24 -37.90 21.55
CA LEU A 896 10.80 -37.73 21.80
C LEU A 896 10.04 -37.60 20.46
N MET A 897 8.79 -38.04 20.46
CA MET A 897 7.84 -37.85 19.37
C MET A 897 6.55 -37.26 19.91
N TYR A 898 5.91 -36.44 19.08
CA TYR A 898 4.67 -35.75 19.38
C TYR A 898 3.69 -36.00 18.25
N TRP A 899 2.42 -36.21 18.56
CA TRP A 899 1.38 -36.38 17.53
C TRP A 899 0.08 -35.71 17.93
N SER A 900 -0.72 -35.35 16.92
CA SER A 900 -2.10 -34.90 17.10
C SER A 900 -3.08 -36.05 16.87
N GLU A 901 -4.06 -36.11 17.76
CA GLU A 901 -5.14 -37.10 17.79
C GLU A 901 -6.46 -36.36 17.53
N ILE A 902 -7.26 -36.86 16.58
CA ILE A 902 -8.52 -36.24 16.11
C ILE A 902 -9.76 -37.07 16.50
N GLY A 903 -9.59 -38.11 17.32
CA GLY A 903 -10.70 -38.92 17.83
C GLY A 903 -11.73 -38.15 18.70
N GLU A 904 -12.55 -38.90 19.44
CA GLU A 904 -13.62 -38.33 20.30
C GLU A 904 -13.12 -37.26 21.27
N GLU A 905 -11.88 -37.39 21.75
CA GLU A 905 -11.19 -36.38 22.56
C GLU A 905 -9.92 -35.90 21.83
N PRO A 906 -9.93 -34.71 21.20
CA PRO A 906 -8.79 -34.20 20.47
C PRO A 906 -7.66 -33.82 21.43
N GLN A 907 -6.49 -34.40 21.21
CA GLN A 907 -5.33 -34.23 22.09
C GLN A 907 -4.02 -34.19 21.32
N ILE A 908 -3.04 -33.49 21.89
CA ILE A 908 -1.64 -33.57 21.44
C ILE A 908 -0.88 -34.35 22.50
N GLU A 909 -0.25 -35.43 22.07
CA GLU A 909 0.43 -36.37 22.93
C GLU A 909 1.94 -36.38 22.69
N GLN A 910 2.67 -36.90 23.68
CA GLN A 910 4.11 -37.03 23.66
C GLN A 910 4.51 -38.42 24.14
N ALA A 911 5.46 -39.05 23.46
CA ALA A 911 6.11 -40.28 23.91
C ALA A 911 7.61 -40.28 23.53
N GLY A 912 8.35 -41.24 24.06
CA GLY A 912 9.65 -41.61 23.50
C GLY A 912 9.50 -42.12 22.07
N MET A 913 10.52 -41.95 21.24
CA MET A 913 10.54 -42.47 19.86
C MET A 913 10.51 -44.00 19.75
N ASP A 914 10.58 -44.70 20.89
CA ASP A 914 10.39 -46.14 21.07
C ASP A 914 8.99 -46.50 21.58
N GLY A 915 8.09 -45.50 21.74
CA GLY A 915 6.75 -45.66 22.31
C GLY A 915 6.70 -45.61 23.84
N SER A 916 7.84 -45.49 24.54
CA SER A 916 7.87 -45.45 26.00
C SER A 916 7.40 -44.10 26.57
N ASN A 917 7.04 -44.05 27.85
CA ASN A 917 6.73 -42.81 28.58
C ASN A 917 5.69 -41.90 27.89
N ARG A 918 4.66 -42.51 27.28
CA ARG A 918 3.51 -41.80 26.70
C ARG A 918 2.80 -40.94 27.75
N LYS A 919 2.54 -39.68 27.40
CA LYS A 919 1.76 -38.73 28.20
C LYS A 919 0.98 -37.80 27.28
N ILE A 920 -0.14 -37.31 27.76
CA ILE A 920 -0.91 -36.26 27.11
C ILE A 920 -0.24 -34.92 27.42
N LEU A 921 0.10 -34.15 26.39
CA LEU A 921 0.75 -32.85 26.53
C LEU A 921 -0.27 -31.72 26.59
N ILE A 922 -1.24 -31.75 25.66
CA ILE A 922 -2.29 -30.74 25.53
C ILE A 922 -3.60 -31.48 25.31
N SER A 923 -4.59 -31.18 26.15
CA SER A 923 -5.94 -31.75 26.07
C SER A 923 -7.03 -30.67 26.14
N GLN A 924 -6.64 -29.39 26.09
CA GLN A 924 -7.54 -28.24 26.25
C GLN A 924 -7.32 -27.27 25.10
N GLY A 925 -8.41 -26.65 24.61
CA GLY A 925 -8.35 -25.68 23.51
C GLY A 925 -8.05 -26.31 22.15
N LEU A 926 -8.36 -27.60 21.97
CA LEU A 926 -8.18 -28.34 20.73
C LEU A 926 -9.55 -28.76 20.19
N GLY A 927 -9.76 -28.51 18.90
CA GLY A 927 -10.94 -28.89 18.14
C GLY A 927 -10.57 -29.97 17.14
N ARG A 928 -9.83 -29.60 16.09
CA ARG A 928 -9.32 -30.52 15.07
C ARG A 928 -7.87 -30.16 14.70
N PRO A 929 -6.88 -30.61 15.49
CA PRO A 929 -5.47 -30.31 15.23
C PRO A 929 -4.93 -31.08 14.02
N THR A 930 -4.92 -30.44 12.85
CA THR A 930 -4.62 -31.08 11.55
C THR A 930 -3.13 -31.19 11.24
N SER A 931 -2.31 -30.28 11.75
CA SER A 931 -0.86 -30.25 11.53
C SER A 931 -0.14 -29.79 12.78
N ILE A 932 1.02 -30.39 13.08
CA ILE A 932 1.91 -29.98 14.16
C ILE A 932 3.32 -29.71 13.64
N ALA A 933 3.98 -28.68 14.20
CA ALA A 933 5.36 -28.35 13.92
C ALA A 933 6.11 -27.99 15.21
N LEU A 934 7.40 -28.30 15.26
CA LEU A 934 8.24 -28.07 16.44
C LEU A 934 9.32 -27.04 16.12
N ASP A 935 9.48 -26.05 17.00
CA ASP A 935 10.68 -25.23 17.05
C ASP A 935 11.56 -25.69 18.22
N GLN A 936 12.56 -26.50 17.88
CA GLN A 936 13.51 -27.07 18.83
C GLN A 936 14.39 -26.01 19.51
N LEU A 937 14.58 -24.83 18.89
CA LEU A 937 15.42 -23.77 19.45
C LEU A 937 14.66 -22.93 20.48
N SER A 938 13.38 -22.66 20.25
CA SER A 938 12.51 -21.93 21.19
C SER A 938 11.76 -22.85 22.17
N TRP A 939 11.93 -24.17 22.07
CA TRP A 939 11.24 -25.15 22.90
C TRP A 939 9.71 -25.02 22.81
N LYS A 940 9.21 -24.89 21.58
CA LYS A 940 7.78 -24.73 21.30
C LYS A 940 7.22 -25.76 20.32
N ILE A 941 5.93 -26.04 20.52
CA ILE A 941 5.07 -26.75 19.57
C ILE A 941 4.03 -25.79 19.01
N PHE A 942 3.77 -25.89 17.72
CA PHE A 942 2.74 -25.15 16.99
C PHE A 942 1.78 -26.13 16.37
N TRP A 943 0.49 -25.78 16.31
CA TRP A 943 -0.52 -26.58 15.63
C TRP A 943 -1.52 -25.72 14.88
N SER A 944 -2.08 -26.26 13.81
CA SER A 944 -3.24 -25.68 13.11
C SER A 944 -4.51 -26.41 13.54
N ASP A 945 -5.54 -25.65 13.90
CA ASP A 945 -6.86 -26.19 14.23
C ASP A 945 -7.87 -25.84 13.15
N ASP A 946 -8.35 -26.86 12.44
CA ASP A 946 -9.31 -26.71 11.34
C ASP A 946 -10.72 -26.37 11.84
N LYS A 947 -11.10 -26.87 13.02
CA LYS A 947 -12.43 -26.64 13.60
C LYS A 947 -12.57 -25.23 14.17
N PHE A 948 -11.50 -24.70 14.74
CA PHE A 948 -11.48 -23.34 15.32
C PHE A 948 -10.87 -22.29 14.40
N HIS A 949 -10.46 -22.65 13.18
CA HIS A 949 -9.82 -21.77 12.20
C HIS A 949 -8.68 -20.92 12.79
N CYS A 950 -7.84 -21.54 13.63
CA CYS A 950 -6.80 -20.84 14.38
C CYS A 950 -5.46 -21.58 14.37
N ILE A 951 -4.40 -20.86 14.74
CA ILE A 951 -3.07 -21.44 14.96
C ILE A 951 -2.75 -21.33 16.45
N GLY A 952 -2.48 -22.47 17.08
CA GLY A 952 -2.08 -22.55 18.47
C GLY A 952 -0.57 -22.74 18.64
N SER A 953 -0.06 -22.33 19.79
CA SER A 953 1.32 -22.58 20.22
C SER A 953 1.38 -22.88 21.71
N ALA A 954 2.33 -23.73 22.10
CA ALA A 954 2.62 -24.05 23.50
C ALA A 954 4.11 -24.35 23.68
N ASN A 955 4.59 -24.32 24.92
CA ASN A 955 5.93 -24.83 25.24
C ASN A 955 5.93 -26.38 25.19
N LEU A 956 7.10 -27.00 24.96
CA LEU A 956 7.22 -28.47 24.89
C LEU A 956 6.96 -29.20 26.22
N ASP A 957 6.78 -28.47 27.32
CA ASP A 957 6.32 -29.00 28.61
C ASP A 957 4.79 -28.96 28.79
N GLY A 958 4.06 -28.38 27.83
CA GLY A 958 2.60 -28.23 27.84
C GLY A 958 2.11 -26.90 28.44
N THR A 959 3.03 -26.03 28.87
CA THR A 959 2.68 -24.72 29.45
C THR A 959 2.61 -23.61 28.41
N GLY A 960 2.02 -22.47 28.77
CA GLY A 960 2.04 -21.26 27.92
C GLY A 960 1.27 -21.42 26.61
N ILE A 961 0.13 -22.10 26.67
CA ILE A 961 -0.80 -22.23 25.54
C ILE A 961 -1.27 -20.82 25.11
N SER A 962 -1.12 -20.53 23.83
CA SER A 962 -1.52 -19.29 23.19
C SER A 962 -2.14 -19.61 21.84
N VAL A 963 -3.29 -19.01 21.53
CA VAL A 963 -4.03 -19.24 20.28
C VAL A 963 -4.17 -17.92 19.55
N SER A 964 -3.96 -17.92 18.24
CA SER A 964 -4.10 -16.76 17.36
C SER A 964 -5.13 -17.06 16.27
N VAL A 965 -6.16 -16.22 16.18
CA VAL A 965 -7.25 -16.30 15.20
C VAL A 965 -6.98 -15.27 14.09
N PHE A 966 -7.23 -15.64 12.83
CA PHE A 966 -6.99 -14.80 11.65
C PHE A 966 -8.25 -14.19 11.08
#